data_AF-A0A2T5VAB5-F1
#
_entry.id   AF-A0A2T5VAB5-F1
#
_cell.length_a   1.000
_cell.length_b   1.000
_cell.length_c   1.000
_cell.angle_alpha   90.00
_cell.angle_beta   90.00
_cell.angle_gamma   90.00
#
_symmetry.space_group_name_H-M   'P 1'
#
loop_
_entity.id
_entity.type
_entity.pdbx_description
1 polymer ?
#
loop_
_entity_poly.entity_id
_entity_poly.type
_entity_poly.pdbx_seq_one_letter_code
_entity_poly.pdbx_strand_id
1 'polypeptide(L)'
;MHISTIFLSSLGLFVTVRFFFRPMTGGSKAVALHRRPARAALTAATETLANLLFWFTLSAGLTWLALTVLESWKPTDLVHTEAALQAVRTWSDRLERVTGHLGLFAAAAAALGLLWWSFRRTKRRTREEVEARLDAAMTALQQRAGQEELPTLPPDERMQLVANEIDTTRKRLDALMEEKAEQDKIIEAGLHLGKLEQLHTQLDLLRRAERQVEEDLKAEQAEEPAPTGRLRTFFVSKGFHDTLGHAGKVLAICCLMAVIPASLVLTGPVALGVLAQKRIALQADARDFEFAIAQGEINQAWEDAMSGPGATTDNDASSLDEEDEQTASDLAQAFETQFLPDTMVRSAARAGARSAAIRSYARERVRRTVLSHATTRTPAISVAHLPDVPVGALDQQTDALLERAATAKPGPQTPLGRKVRAEALDLARHNPGLWNSVKARFRTYRASFGAVAPPQRLQAIIVNQAIGDVLGSAGTPHGFWSEQARRFGANMSADAASAYSEASARGFLTDFARTGDLPGASERTAARTIKAIPAASAAGLRRLSDIVPDGSDITNRINARRATLSAHTLPVSNAAAVRTTERAARLMGKNFDASSTLVEFSDYFPGYEGQELETRRARTSRSLNLAGAPPARATAKRAVLRQSRAAVRRATSFVRLRGFSRIGGVLIGREAEEGPQLRVDRFDWTIGKRAFRFELAVAGKPAMSFGPFDPAIVHLALLYAADQRPTAVTMVTAPPLPELRILHHPALVDTGLGCRARRLDQFADEVTGRVSALQELREIETLHAEGEIALHNLVRNIQIVAISQTPDGKKAIAGYGAQSFVDAASNASPDERELLAAEIRLSDRATPLTIASRPAYFEAHTSALVDRCRKSGDLASFSACAIKAATDDASATLKRGAQWLAPPVEFQTWSGVREKAYRVEEQLDFLTGRGEDSLGPLRFMVQVAISSPAYFADPGKGWYDPENLAPQEYTDPHPWEFAQTARVLQQALVTLISESAEHKEVYADMVAFTRLQRFFRNALDGALSESFPLEELAKIAEATRASVNTNAPTLRWNPNPGQIERSLTKLLDDAPDKGGAATACRRLANRPDAAGIPPEQWHTACGTTTLSEELPNKDAVTRVSYLNELRDLRFELGLSRDEELMQRYYASGCPRP
;
A
#
# COMPACT_ATOMS: atom_id res chain seq x y z
N MET A 1 -4.38 19.10 43.03
CA MET A 1 -5.84 19.08 43.30
C MET A 1 -6.37 17.74 43.80
N HIS A 2 -6.10 16.60 43.16
CA HIS A 2 -6.75 15.33 43.54
C HIS A 2 -6.44 14.81 44.96
N ILE A 3 -5.22 14.96 45.47
CA ILE A 3 -4.84 14.43 46.80
C ILE A 3 -5.44 15.26 47.94
N SER A 4 -5.51 16.59 47.79
CA SER A 4 -6.23 17.46 48.74
C SER A 4 -7.72 17.11 48.78
N THR A 5 -8.32 16.77 47.64
CA THR A 5 -9.72 16.31 47.59
C THR A 5 -9.89 14.96 48.28
N ILE A 6 -8.96 14.02 48.10
CA ILE A 6 -8.98 12.72 48.80
C ILE A 6 -8.92 12.92 50.33
N PHE A 7 -8.00 13.76 50.81
CA PHE A 7 -7.87 14.08 52.23
C PHE A 7 -9.13 14.75 52.80
N LEU A 8 -9.65 15.78 52.13
CA LEU A 8 -10.86 16.49 52.59
C LEU A 8 -12.11 15.58 52.53
N SER A 9 -12.20 14.73 51.52
CA SER A 9 -13.31 13.77 51.38
C SER A 9 -13.25 12.69 52.46
N SER A 10 -12.06 12.14 52.75
CA SER A 10 -11.92 11.12 53.80
C SER A 10 -12.18 11.70 55.19
N LEU A 11 -11.73 12.95 55.43
CA LEU A 11 -12.02 13.68 56.66
C LEU A 11 -13.52 13.94 56.81
N GLY A 12 -14.17 14.40 55.74
CA GLY A 12 -15.62 14.58 55.70
C GLY A 12 -16.36 13.28 56.00
N LEU A 13 -15.99 12.18 55.34
CA LEU A 13 -16.61 10.87 55.53
C LEU A 13 -16.42 10.36 56.97
N PHE A 14 -15.23 10.51 57.53
CA PHE A 14 -14.94 10.17 58.92
C PHE A 14 -15.87 10.91 59.88
N VAL A 15 -15.99 12.24 59.71
CA VAL A 15 -16.85 13.07 60.55
C VAL A 15 -18.31 12.66 60.39
N THR A 16 -18.79 12.46 59.17
CA THR A 16 -20.17 12.02 58.92
C THR A 16 -20.48 10.67 59.55
N VAL A 17 -19.62 9.66 59.36
CA VAL A 17 -19.85 8.33 59.93
C VAL A 17 -19.80 8.37 61.46
N ARG A 18 -18.82 9.07 62.05
CA ARG A 18 -18.60 9.07 63.50
C ARG A 18 -19.65 9.86 64.27
N PHE A 19 -20.11 10.99 63.72
CA PHE A 19 -20.96 11.95 64.43
C PHE A 19 -22.42 11.98 63.97
N PHE A 20 -22.73 11.56 62.74
CA PHE A 20 -24.12 11.51 62.25
C PHE A 20 -24.68 10.10 62.24
N PHE A 21 -23.99 9.14 61.61
CA PHE A 21 -24.52 7.78 61.49
C PHE A 21 -24.53 7.02 62.83
N ARG A 22 -23.46 7.14 63.62
CA ARG A 22 -23.38 6.47 64.93
C ARG A 22 -24.58 6.79 65.85
N PRO A 23 -24.94 8.06 66.13
CA PRO A 23 -26.11 8.34 66.97
C PRO A 23 -27.45 7.93 66.33
N MET A 24 -27.59 7.98 65.00
CA MET A 24 -28.80 7.47 64.33
C MET A 24 -28.98 5.95 64.53
N THR A 25 -27.89 5.19 64.53
CA THR A 25 -27.96 3.74 64.80
C THR A 25 -28.17 3.39 66.27
N GLY A 26 -27.91 4.31 67.20
CA GLY A 26 -28.08 4.12 68.65
C GLY A 26 -29.39 4.67 69.25
N GLY A 27 -30.07 5.59 68.56
CA GLY A 27 -31.14 6.42 69.15
C GLY A 27 -32.59 5.96 68.97
N SER A 28 -32.86 4.71 68.56
CA SER A 28 -34.24 4.25 68.32
C SER A 28 -34.49 2.83 68.85
N LYS A 29 -35.14 2.75 70.01
CA LYS A 29 -36.05 1.69 70.48
C LYS A 29 -35.44 0.28 70.54
N ALA A 30 -34.91 -0.06 71.73
CA ALA A 30 -34.29 -1.33 72.10
C ALA A 30 -35.25 -2.55 72.15
N VAL A 31 -36.53 -2.40 71.80
CA VAL A 31 -37.51 -3.51 71.81
C VAL A 31 -37.41 -4.43 70.59
N ALA A 32 -36.59 -4.07 69.58
CA ALA A 32 -36.43 -4.86 68.35
C ALA A 32 -35.03 -5.48 68.19
N LEU A 33 -34.26 -5.64 69.27
CA LEU A 33 -32.91 -6.23 69.18
C LEU A 33 -32.90 -7.76 69.12
N HIS A 34 -33.99 -8.45 69.46
CA HIS A 34 -33.99 -9.92 69.32
C HIS A 34 -34.30 -10.44 67.92
N ARG A 35 -34.94 -9.65 67.05
CA ARG A 35 -35.34 -10.09 65.70
C ARG A 35 -34.40 -9.65 64.57
N ARG A 36 -33.29 -8.91 64.84
CA ARG A 36 -32.32 -8.51 63.79
C ARG A 36 -30.86 -8.45 64.29
N PRO A 37 -30.09 -9.57 64.28
CA PRO A 37 -28.64 -9.56 64.58
C PRO A 37 -27.83 -8.63 63.65
N ALA A 38 -28.41 -8.26 62.51
CA ALA A 38 -27.86 -7.28 61.58
C ALA A 38 -27.63 -5.89 62.21
N ARG A 39 -28.43 -5.46 63.19
CA ARG A 39 -28.29 -4.10 63.77
C ARG A 39 -27.15 -3.97 64.78
N ALA A 40 -26.92 -5.00 65.60
CA ALA A 40 -25.74 -5.06 66.47
C ALA A 40 -24.44 -5.22 65.68
N ALA A 41 -24.49 -5.96 64.57
CA ALA A 41 -23.40 -6.01 63.60
C ALA A 41 -23.19 -4.63 62.94
N LEU A 42 -24.27 -3.89 62.64
CA LEU A 42 -24.19 -2.57 62.02
C LEU A 42 -23.53 -1.54 62.95
N THR A 43 -23.87 -1.50 64.24
CA THR A 43 -23.21 -0.60 65.19
C THR A 43 -21.73 -0.93 65.36
N ALA A 44 -21.36 -2.20 65.49
CA ALA A 44 -19.96 -2.61 65.54
C ALA A 44 -19.21 -2.30 64.23
N ALA A 45 -19.85 -2.48 63.08
CA ALA A 45 -19.31 -2.17 61.76
C ALA A 45 -19.11 -0.66 61.57
N THR A 46 -20.05 0.18 62.01
CA THR A 46 -19.90 1.65 61.92
C THR A 46 -18.77 2.18 62.80
N GLU A 47 -18.52 1.56 63.96
CA GLU A 47 -17.42 1.94 64.85
C GLU A 47 -16.05 1.53 64.29
N THR A 48 -15.96 0.33 63.71
CA THR A 48 -14.74 -0.10 63.01
C THR A 48 -14.48 0.72 61.75
N LEU A 49 -15.52 1.03 60.97
CA LEU A 49 -15.42 1.88 59.78
C LEU A 49 -14.95 3.30 60.13
N ALA A 50 -15.48 3.91 61.19
CA ALA A 50 -15.04 5.23 61.63
C ALA A 50 -13.55 5.24 62.00
N ASN A 51 -13.08 4.21 62.71
CA ASN A 51 -11.66 4.10 63.07
C ASN A 51 -10.75 3.90 61.84
N LEU A 52 -11.18 3.10 60.86
CA LEU A 52 -10.44 2.94 59.60
C LEU A 52 -10.35 4.25 58.82
N LEU A 53 -11.46 4.99 58.73
CA LEU A 53 -11.50 6.29 58.02
C LEU A 53 -10.62 7.34 58.68
N PHE A 54 -10.52 7.36 60.01
CA PHE A 54 -9.61 8.25 60.73
C PHE A 54 -8.16 8.03 60.31
N TRP A 55 -7.69 6.77 60.38
CA TRP A 55 -6.30 6.43 60.04
C TRP A 55 -5.99 6.64 58.56
N PHE A 56 -6.96 6.36 57.68
CA PHE A 56 -6.82 6.64 56.26
C PHE A 56 -6.65 8.14 55.99
N THR A 57 -7.43 8.97 56.68
CA THR A 57 -7.35 10.43 56.57
C THR A 57 -5.99 10.97 57.04
N LEU A 58 -5.46 10.45 58.14
CA LEU A 58 -4.15 10.84 58.64
C LEU A 58 -3.03 10.53 57.62
N SER A 59 -3.07 9.33 57.02
CA SER A 59 -2.08 8.92 56.01
C SER A 59 -2.18 9.76 54.72
N ALA A 60 -3.39 10.02 54.25
CA ALA A 60 -3.62 10.90 53.10
C ALA A 60 -3.09 12.32 53.36
N GLY A 61 -3.25 12.84 54.58
CA GLY A 61 -2.72 14.15 54.99
C GLY A 61 -1.20 14.22 54.99
N LEU A 62 -0.52 13.17 55.47
CA LEU A 62 0.96 13.09 55.43
C LEU A 62 1.49 13.00 53.99
N THR A 63 0.83 12.21 53.14
CA THR A 63 1.20 12.08 51.72
C THR A 63 1.01 13.40 50.97
N TRP A 64 -0.08 14.12 51.27
CA TRP A 64 -0.32 15.46 50.74
C TRP A 64 0.78 16.43 51.13
N LEU A 65 1.17 16.48 52.41
CA LEU A 65 2.23 17.36 52.93
C LEU A 65 3.58 17.10 52.26
N ALA A 66 3.95 15.82 52.06
CA ALA A 66 5.20 15.46 51.41
C ALA A 66 5.26 15.94 49.95
N LEU A 67 4.14 15.86 49.23
CA LEU A 67 4.05 16.31 47.84
C LEU A 67 4.07 17.83 47.70
N THR A 68 3.43 18.58 48.60
CA THR A 68 3.51 20.06 48.59
C THR A 68 4.91 20.57 48.89
N VAL A 69 5.69 19.87 49.74
CA VAL A 69 7.11 20.18 49.96
C VAL A 69 7.95 19.92 48.70
N LEU A 70 7.67 18.86 47.95
CA LEU A 70 8.36 18.57 46.68
C LEU A 70 7.99 19.56 45.55
N GLU A 71 6.75 20.07 45.56
CA GLU A 71 6.27 21.00 44.54
C GLU A 71 6.91 22.39 44.68
N SER A 72 7.20 22.82 45.91
CA SER A 72 7.81 24.13 46.22
C SER A 72 9.32 24.23 45.93
N TRP A 73 10.00 23.12 45.66
CA TRP A 73 11.39 23.11 45.22
C TRP A 73 11.52 23.62 43.77
N LYS A 74 12.21 24.76 43.60
CA LYS A 74 12.67 25.30 42.31
C LYS A 74 14.20 25.39 42.33
N PRO A 75 14.91 24.57 41.55
CA PRO A 75 16.37 24.65 41.50
C PRO A 75 16.83 25.93 40.79
N THR A 76 18.00 26.45 41.17
CA THR A 76 18.57 27.71 40.67
C THR A 76 19.72 27.51 39.69
N ASP A 77 20.27 26.30 39.57
CA ASP A 77 21.35 25.94 38.64
C ASP A 77 21.26 24.46 38.21
N LEU A 78 22.14 24.04 37.29
CA LEU A 78 22.19 22.69 36.74
C LEU A 78 22.46 21.61 37.81
N VAL A 79 23.37 21.88 38.75
CA VAL A 79 23.79 20.94 39.81
C VAL A 79 22.64 20.64 40.77
N HIS A 80 21.91 21.68 41.19
CA HIS A 80 20.73 21.54 42.05
C HIS A 80 19.57 20.87 41.30
N THR A 81 19.46 21.09 39.99
CA THR A 81 18.44 20.43 39.16
C THR A 81 18.70 18.94 39.03
N GLU A 82 19.95 18.53 38.77
CA GLU A 82 20.33 17.11 38.70
C GLU A 82 20.15 16.37 40.03
N ALA A 83 20.53 17.01 41.14
CA ALA A 83 20.31 16.46 42.49
C ALA A 83 18.81 16.27 42.79
N ALA A 84 17.97 17.24 42.42
CA ALA A 84 16.51 17.11 42.54
C ALA A 84 15.95 15.99 41.65
N LEU A 85 16.49 15.82 40.44
CA LEU A 85 16.09 14.77 39.50
C LEU A 85 16.42 13.38 40.04
N GLN A 86 17.59 13.22 40.66
CA GLN A 86 18.00 11.98 41.31
C GLN A 86 17.12 11.68 42.54
N ALA A 87 16.81 12.69 43.36
CA ALA A 87 15.90 12.54 44.48
C ALA A 87 14.50 12.06 44.02
N VAL A 88 13.91 12.72 43.01
CA VAL A 88 12.61 12.35 42.44
C VAL A 88 12.61 10.91 41.88
N ARG A 89 13.68 10.48 41.20
CA ARG A 89 13.82 9.08 40.73
C ARG A 89 13.86 8.09 41.89
N THR A 90 14.68 8.36 42.91
CA THR A 90 14.80 7.48 44.07
C THR A 90 13.46 7.31 44.81
N TRP A 91 12.69 8.40 44.91
CA TRP A 91 11.35 8.37 45.50
C TRP A 91 10.34 7.61 44.64
N SER A 92 10.34 7.81 43.33
CA SER A 92 9.49 7.09 42.37
C SER A 92 9.72 5.57 42.46
N ASP A 93 10.98 5.13 42.40
CA ASP A 93 11.36 3.71 42.42
C ASP A 93 11.04 3.02 43.76
N ARG A 94 11.04 3.78 44.86
CA ARG A 94 10.64 3.28 46.19
C ARG A 94 9.12 3.18 46.30
N LEU A 95 8.38 4.16 45.79
CA LEU A 95 6.91 4.14 45.79
C LEU A 95 6.39 2.98 44.93
N GLU A 96 6.92 2.81 43.73
CA GLU A 96 6.49 1.79 42.77
C GLU A 96 6.66 0.36 43.32
N ARG A 97 7.75 0.11 44.08
CA ARG A 97 7.98 -1.16 44.80
C ARG A 97 6.96 -1.42 45.91
N VAL A 98 6.49 -0.38 46.60
CA VAL A 98 5.53 -0.49 47.72
C VAL A 98 4.09 -0.62 47.20
N THR A 99 3.77 -0.01 46.05
CA THR A 99 2.42 0.00 45.47
C THR A 99 2.08 -1.23 44.63
N GLY A 100 2.99 -2.21 44.51
CA GLY A 100 2.78 -3.45 43.77
C GLY A 100 1.68 -4.36 44.37
N HIS A 101 1.27 -5.39 43.62
CA HIS A 101 0.11 -6.26 43.89
C HIS A 101 0.05 -6.88 45.31
N LEU A 102 1.18 -7.01 46.01
CA LEU A 102 1.26 -7.52 47.38
C LEU A 102 0.55 -6.62 48.42
N GLY A 103 0.56 -5.30 48.23
CA GLY A 103 -0.06 -4.36 49.17
C GLY A 103 -1.59 -4.44 49.20
N LEU A 104 -2.21 -4.68 48.03
CA LEU A 104 -3.66 -4.79 47.90
C LEU A 104 -4.19 -6.09 48.54
N PHE A 105 -3.48 -7.21 48.32
CA PHE A 105 -3.84 -8.51 48.90
C PHE A 105 -3.73 -8.51 50.44
N ALA A 106 -2.65 -7.93 50.99
CA ALA A 106 -2.45 -7.85 52.43
C ALA A 106 -3.53 -7.00 53.13
N ALA A 107 -3.92 -5.87 52.52
CA ALA A 107 -4.96 -5.00 53.04
C ALA A 107 -6.36 -5.65 53.02
N ALA A 108 -6.71 -6.32 51.92
CA ALA A 108 -8.00 -7.00 51.77
C ALA A 108 -8.15 -8.17 52.76
N ALA A 109 -7.10 -8.97 52.94
CA ALA A 109 -7.10 -10.10 53.88
C ALA A 109 -7.26 -9.63 55.34
N ALA A 110 -6.58 -8.55 55.73
CA ALA A 110 -6.69 -7.99 57.08
C ALA A 110 -8.09 -7.43 57.36
N ALA A 111 -8.71 -6.73 56.40
CA ALA A 111 -10.05 -6.18 56.55
C ALA A 111 -11.13 -7.27 56.69
N LEU A 112 -11.06 -8.32 55.88
CA LEU A 112 -11.98 -9.45 55.95
C LEU A 112 -11.84 -10.24 57.26
N GLY A 113 -10.60 -10.44 57.74
CA GLY A 113 -10.34 -11.11 59.01
C GLY A 113 -10.95 -10.38 60.22
N LEU A 114 -10.86 -9.04 60.24
CA LEU A 114 -11.41 -8.22 61.32
C LEU A 114 -12.94 -8.21 61.34
N LEU A 115 -13.58 -8.16 60.15
CA LEU A 115 -15.05 -8.24 60.02
C LEU A 115 -15.58 -9.60 60.47
N TRP A 116 -14.93 -10.70 60.08
CA TRP A 116 -15.35 -12.05 60.45
C TRP A 116 -15.26 -12.29 61.96
N TRP A 117 -14.18 -11.84 62.59
CA TRP A 117 -13.98 -11.99 64.05
C TRP A 117 -15.01 -11.20 64.86
N SER A 118 -15.31 -9.97 64.44
CA SER A 118 -16.34 -9.11 65.04
C SER A 118 -17.72 -9.78 65.02
N PHE A 119 -18.14 -10.30 63.86
CA PHE A 119 -19.46 -10.90 63.67
C PHE A 119 -19.66 -12.17 64.53
N ARG A 120 -18.63 -13.02 64.63
CA ARG A 120 -18.73 -14.31 65.31
C ARG A 120 -18.92 -14.17 66.83
N ARG A 121 -18.39 -13.10 67.43
CA ARG A 121 -18.45 -12.87 68.88
C ARG A 121 -19.82 -12.36 69.34
N THR A 122 -20.46 -11.48 68.57
CA THR A 122 -21.76 -10.89 68.92
C THR A 122 -22.90 -11.93 68.83
N LYS A 123 -22.81 -12.86 67.87
CA LYS A 123 -23.78 -13.95 67.69
C LYS A 123 -23.80 -14.96 68.84
N ARG A 124 -22.67 -15.14 69.54
CA ARG A 124 -22.54 -16.15 70.61
C ARG A 124 -23.23 -15.72 71.91
N ARG A 125 -23.04 -14.46 72.33
CA ARG A 125 -23.64 -13.92 73.56
C ARG A 125 -25.16 -13.83 73.51
N THR A 126 -25.74 -13.42 72.38
CA THR A 126 -27.21 -13.26 72.25
C THR A 126 -27.96 -14.59 72.15
N ARG A 127 -27.27 -15.72 71.93
CA ARG A 127 -27.89 -17.04 71.80
C ARG A 127 -28.02 -17.74 73.15
N GLU A 128 -26.97 -17.62 73.97
CA GLU A 128 -26.90 -18.24 75.31
C GLU A 128 -27.97 -17.69 76.27
N GLU A 129 -28.33 -16.40 76.18
CA GLU A 129 -29.35 -15.78 77.05
C GLU A 129 -30.81 -16.13 76.69
N VAL A 130 -31.10 -16.48 75.42
CA VAL A 130 -32.46 -16.84 74.98
C VAL A 130 -32.77 -18.30 75.24
N GLU A 131 -31.82 -19.18 74.91
CA GLU A 131 -32.01 -20.63 75.07
C GLU A 131 -32.28 -20.95 76.56
N ALA A 132 -31.57 -20.30 77.49
CA ALA A 132 -31.81 -20.48 78.93
C ALA A 132 -33.23 -20.06 79.39
N ARG A 133 -33.84 -19.04 78.79
CA ARG A 133 -35.19 -18.56 79.16
C ARG A 133 -36.30 -19.39 78.50
N LEU A 134 -36.07 -19.89 77.28
CA LEU A 134 -37.02 -20.74 76.56
C LEU A 134 -37.13 -22.14 77.21
N ASP A 135 -36.00 -22.72 77.64
CA ASP A 135 -35.99 -24.02 78.33
C ASP A 135 -36.74 -23.98 79.67
N ALA A 136 -36.63 -22.87 80.41
CA ALA A 136 -37.36 -22.66 81.65
C ALA A 136 -38.89 -22.59 81.41
N ALA A 137 -39.33 -21.89 80.36
CA ALA A 137 -40.75 -21.79 79.99
C ALA A 137 -41.33 -23.12 79.48
N MET A 138 -40.56 -23.86 78.67
CA MET A 138 -40.93 -25.19 78.16
C MET A 138 -41.13 -26.21 79.29
N THR A 139 -40.22 -26.22 80.27
CA THR A 139 -40.29 -27.16 81.41
C THR A 139 -41.53 -26.89 82.26
N ALA A 140 -41.88 -25.61 82.48
CA ALA A 140 -43.06 -25.21 83.23
C ALA A 140 -44.38 -25.60 82.53
N LEU A 141 -44.42 -25.58 81.20
CA LEU A 141 -45.61 -25.95 80.42
C LEU A 141 -45.80 -27.47 80.30
N GLN A 142 -44.71 -28.24 80.20
CA GLN A 142 -44.77 -29.72 80.21
C GLN A 142 -45.29 -30.27 81.54
N GLN A 143 -44.94 -29.65 82.68
CA GLN A 143 -45.49 -30.04 83.98
C GLN A 143 -47.01 -29.77 84.08
N ARG A 144 -47.49 -28.68 83.46
CA ARG A 144 -48.93 -28.33 83.46
C ARG A 144 -49.77 -29.23 82.53
N ALA A 145 -49.20 -29.67 81.40
CA ALA A 145 -49.89 -30.52 80.43
C ALA A 145 -50.26 -31.93 80.94
N GLY A 146 -49.60 -32.41 82.00
CA GLY A 146 -49.88 -33.73 82.60
C GLY A 146 -50.94 -33.74 83.70
N GLN A 147 -51.40 -32.57 84.18
CA GLN A 147 -52.27 -32.47 85.36
C GLN A 147 -53.67 -31.91 85.09
N GLU A 148 -53.89 -31.15 84.01
CA GLU A 148 -55.21 -30.63 83.57
C GLU A 148 -55.22 -30.39 82.04
N GLU A 149 -56.37 -30.54 81.37
CA GLU A 149 -56.50 -30.28 79.92
C GLU A 149 -56.21 -28.82 79.58
N LEU A 150 -55.12 -28.58 78.83
CA LEU A 150 -54.76 -27.25 78.34
C LEU A 150 -55.82 -26.74 77.33
N PRO A 151 -56.22 -25.46 77.40
CA PRO A 151 -57.25 -24.93 76.49
C PRO A 151 -56.79 -25.07 75.03
N THR A 152 -57.62 -25.71 74.20
CA THR A 152 -57.30 -26.01 72.80
C THR A 152 -57.15 -24.72 72.01
N LEU A 153 -55.95 -24.52 71.46
CA LEU A 153 -55.65 -23.42 70.56
C LEU A 153 -55.79 -23.94 69.12
N PRO A 154 -56.30 -23.13 68.17
CA PRO A 154 -56.37 -23.56 66.77
C PRO A 154 -54.96 -23.94 66.25
N PRO A 155 -54.83 -25.04 65.49
CA PRO A 155 -53.54 -25.50 64.98
C PRO A 155 -52.95 -24.45 64.04
N ASP A 156 -51.67 -24.13 64.24
CA ASP A 156 -50.94 -23.23 63.33
C ASP A 156 -50.59 -23.93 62.01
N GLU A 157 -49.99 -23.21 61.08
CA GLU A 157 -49.67 -23.73 59.74
C GLU A 157 -48.80 -24.99 59.80
N ARG A 158 -47.88 -25.10 60.77
CA ARG A 158 -47.02 -26.29 60.94
C ARG A 158 -47.80 -27.48 61.48
N MET A 159 -48.66 -27.23 62.47
CA MET A 159 -49.56 -28.25 63.02
C MET A 159 -50.59 -28.69 61.97
N GLN A 160 -51.06 -27.80 61.10
CA GLN A 160 -51.97 -28.15 60.00
C GLN A 160 -51.30 -29.06 58.95
N LEU A 161 -50.03 -28.82 58.63
CA LEU A 161 -49.27 -29.71 57.75
C LEU A 161 -49.15 -31.12 58.35
N VAL A 162 -48.80 -31.22 59.63
CA VAL A 162 -48.73 -32.52 60.33
C VAL A 162 -50.11 -33.17 60.44
N ALA A 163 -51.17 -32.41 60.71
CA ALA A 163 -52.54 -32.91 60.76
C ALA A 163 -53.01 -33.47 59.40
N ASN A 164 -52.66 -32.81 58.30
CA ASN A 164 -52.96 -33.32 56.95
C ASN A 164 -52.18 -34.61 56.66
N GLU A 165 -50.93 -34.73 57.11
CA GLU A 165 -50.12 -35.92 56.90
C GLU A 165 -50.58 -37.10 57.79
N ILE A 166 -51.09 -36.82 59.00
CA ILE A 166 -51.82 -37.78 59.84
C ILE A 166 -53.02 -38.32 59.07
N ASP A 167 -53.86 -37.45 58.49
CA ASP A 167 -55.07 -37.85 57.76
C ASP A 167 -54.73 -38.68 56.51
N THR A 168 -53.67 -38.30 55.79
CA THR A 168 -53.21 -39.01 54.58
C THR A 168 -52.64 -40.39 54.93
N THR A 169 -51.85 -40.48 56.01
CA THR A 169 -51.28 -41.75 56.49
C THR A 169 -52.36 -42.69 57.01
N ARG A 170 -53.39 -42.15 57.68
CA ARG A 170 -54.54 -42.92 58.14
C ARG A 170 -55.32 -43.54 56.98
N LYS A 171 -55.62 -42.76 55.93
CA LYS A 171 -56.26 -43.29 54.70
C LYS A 171 -55.42 -44.37 54.01
N ARG A 172 -54.09 -44.21 54.01
CA ARG A 172 -53.18 -45.22 53.45
C ARG A 172 -53.16 -46.50 54.29
N LEU A 173 -53.20 -46.37 55.61
CA LEU A 173 -53.30 -47.51 56.52
C LEU A 173 -54.61 -48.28 56.29
N ASP A 174 -55.73 -47.57 56.14
CA ASP A 174 -57.04 -48.16 55.86
C ASP A 174 -57.05 -48.92 54.52
N ALA A 175 -56.50 -48.32 53.45
CA ALA A 175 -56.39 -48.97 52.14
C ALA A 175 -55.48 -50.21 52.16
N LEU A 176 -54.37 -50.17 52.92
CA LEU A 176 -53.49 -51.33 53.10
C LEU A 176 -54.17 -52.47 53.86
N MET A 177 -55.10 -52.16 54.78
CA MET A 177 -55.90 -53.19 55.45
C MET A 177 -56.96 -53.81 54.52
N GLU A 178 -57.54 -53.05 53.60
CA GLU A 178 -58.54 -53.55 52.64
C GLU A 178 -57.94 -54.47 51.57
N GLU A 179 -56.76 -54.17 51.01
CA GLU A 179 -56.12 -54.97 49.96
C GLU A 179 -55.49 -56.29 50.45
N LYS A 180 -55.64 -56.61 51.75
CA LYS A 180 -54.95 -57.73 52.41
C LYS A 180 -53.43 -57.73 52.14
N ALA A 181 -52.84 -56.53 52.14
CA ALA A 181 -51.41 -56.35 51.96
C ALA A 181 -50.62 -57.05 53.08
N GLU A 182 -49.32 -57.28 52.85
CA GLU A 182 -48.42 -57.87 53.85
C GLU A 182 -48.50 -57.12 55.18
N GLN A 183 -48.57 -57.87 56.28
CA GLN A 183 -48.82 -57.37 57.64
C GLN A 183 -47.77 -56.33 58.09
N ASP A 184 -46.54 -56.42 57.58
CA ASP A 184 -45.47 -55.47 57.85
C ASP A 184 -45.79 -54.05 57.34
N LYS A 185 -46.48 -53.92 56.21
CA LYS A 185 -46.85 -52.60 55.65
C LYS A 185 -47.93 -51.91 56.47
N ILE A 186 -48.83 -52.69 57.08
CA ILE A 186 -49.86 -52.18 57.98
C ILE A 186 -49.21 -51.70 59.29
N ILE A 187 -48.26 -52.47 59.83
CA ILE A 187 -47.53 -52.08 61.05
C ILE A 187 -46.72 -50.81 60.80
N GLU A 188 -46.01 -50.70 59.67
CA GLU A 188 -45.18 -49.53 59.35
C GLU A 188 -46.04 -48.26 59.26
N ALA A 189 -47.17 -48.30 58.56
CA ALA A 189 -48.07 -47.16 58.44
C ALA A 189 -48.69 -46.76 59.80
N GLY A 190 -49.06 -47.73 60.66
CA GLY A 190 -49.56 -47.45 62.00
C GLY A 190 -48.51 -46.80 62.92
N LEU A 191 -47.27 -47.26 62.85
CA LEU A 191 -46.16 -46.71 63.64
C LEU A 191 -45.78 -45.29 63.17
N HIS A 192 -45.92 -45.02 61.86
CA HIS A 192 -45.75 -43.68 61.31
C HIS A 192 -46.85 -42.73 61.80
N LEU A 193 -48.11 -43.18 61.81
CA LEU A 193 -49.24 -42.39 62.29
C LEU A 193 -49.05 -41.94 63.76
N GLY A 194 -48.64 -42.87 64.64
CA GLY A 194 -48.38 -42.55 66.05
C GLY A 194 -47.26 -41.52 66.26
N LYS A 195 -46.21 -41.54 65.44
CA LYS A 195 -45.13 -40.53 65.49
C LYS A 195 -45.64 -39.14 65.09
N LEU A 196 -46.48 -39.07 64.06
CA LEU A 196 -47.04 -37.79 63.60
C LEU A 196 -47.97 -37.19 64.67
N GLU A 197 -48.79 -38.00 65.34
CA GLU A 197 -49.65 -37.54 66.45
C GLU A 197 -48.82 -37.01 67.64
N GLN A 198 -47.72 -37.68 67.98
CA GLN A 198 -46.80 -37.21 69.02
C GLN A 198 -46.14 -35.88 68.65
N LEU A 199 -45.72 -35.73 67.39
CA LEU A 199 -45.11 -34.49 66.88
C LEU A 199 -46.10 -33.32 66.93
N HIS A 200 -47.36 -33.56 66.58
CA HIS A 200 -48.41 -32.55 66.63
C HIS A 200 -48.57 -31.98 68.06
N THR A 201 -48.51 -32.84 69.08
CA THR A 201 -48.59 -32.42 70.49
C THR A 201 -47.37 -31.60 70.94
N GLN A 202 -46.16 -31.99 70.52
CA GLN A 202 -44.93 -31.26 70.86
C GLN A 202 -44.91 -29.84 70.27
N LEU A 203 -45.44 -29.66 69.07
CA LEU A 203 -45.51 -28.36 68.41
C LEU A 203 -46.44 -27.39 69.17
N ASP A 204 -47.56 -27.86 69.74
CA ASP A 204 -48.45 -26.99 70.51
C ASP A 204 -47.78 -26.47 71.80
N LEU A 205 -47.00 -27.32 72.48
CA LEU A 205 -46.29 -26.94 73.71
C LEU A 205 -45.20 -25.89 73.46
N LEU A 206 -44.41 -26.06 72.39
CA LEU A 206 -43.37 -25.11 71.99
C LEU A 206 -43.93 -23.72 71.72
N ARG A 207 -45.06 -23.66 70.99
CA ARG A 207 -45.73 -22.39 70.68
C ARG A 207 -46.16 -21.64 71.94
N ARG A 208 -46.64 -22.35 72.97
CA ARG A 208 -47.06 -21.73 74.24
C ARG A 208 -45.86 -21.16 74.99
N ALA A 209 -44.72 -21.85 74.99
CA ALA A 209 -43.50 -21.40 75.66
C ALA A 209 -42.94 -20.12 75.04
N GLU A 210 -42.91 -20.06 73.70
CA GLU A 210 -42.43 -18.88 72.97
C GLU A 210 -43.26 -17.63 73.27
N ARG A 211 -44.58 -17.78 73.42
CA ARG A 211 -45.48 -16.64 73.69
C ARG A 211 -45.26 -16.06 75.09
N GLN A 212 -44.97 -16.91 76.08
CA GLN A 212 -44.73 -16.49 77.46
C GLN A 212 -43.41 -15.71 77.61
N VAL A 213 -42.34 -16.16 76.95
CA VAL A 213 -41.03 -15.46 76.96
C VAL A 213 -41.12 -14.07 76.30
N GLU A 214 -41.99 -13.89 75.30
CA GLU A 214 -42.17 -12.60 74.64
C GLU A 214 -42.87 -11.55 75.52
N GLU A 215 -43.72 -11.97 76.46
CA GLU A 215 -44.38 -11.05 77.40
C GLU A 215 -43.44 -10.58 78.51
N ASP A 216 -42.63 -11.48 79.08
CA ASP A 216 -41.65 -11.15 80.13
C ASP A 216 -40.61 -10.11 79.67
N LEU A 217 -40.16 -10.21 78.40
CA LEU A 217 -39.19 -9.27 77.81
C LEU A 217 -39.74 -7.86 77.57
N LYS A 218 -41.06 -7.66 77.57
CA LYS A 218 -41.70 -6.34 77.37
C LYS A 218 -41.83 -5.54 78.68
N ALA A 219 -41.76 -6.18 79.85
CA ALA A 219 -41.96 -5.53 81.15
C ALA A 219 -40.72 -4.79 81.69
N GLU A 220 -39.49 -5.16 81.31
CA GLU A 220 -38.24 -4.57 81.83
C GLU A 220 -37.79 -3.24 81.16
N GLN A 221 -38.52 -2.73 80.16
CA GLN A 221 -38.05 -1.62 79.29
C GLN A 221 -38.51 -0.20 79.68
N ALA A 222 -38.99 0.02 80.91
CA ALA A 222 -39.69 1.26 81.28
C ALA A 222 -38.90 2.34 82.05
N GLU A 223 -37.59 2.21 82.32
CA GLU A 223 -36.83 3.26 83.05
C GLU A 223 -35.45 3.56 82.42
N GLU A 224 -35.27 4.73 81.77
CA GLU A 224 -34.15 5.69 81.98
C GLU A 224 -34.15 6.91 80.99
N PRO A 225 -33.63 8.10 81.38
CA PRO A 225 -33.80 9.39 80.67
C PRO A 225 -32.61 9.91 79.82
N ALA A 226 -32.82 11.09 79.18
CA ALA A 226 -32.28 11.62 77.91
C ALA A 226 -30.80 12.15 77.82
N PRO A 227 -30.24 12.38 76.59
CA PRO A 227 -28.80 12.33 76.30
C PRO A 227 -28.18 13.62 75.68
N THR A 228 -27.94 14.69 76.46
CA THR A 228 -27.34 15.94 75.94
C THR A 228 -26.04 16.43 76.64
N GLY A 229 -25.39 15.61 77.49
CA GLY A 229 -24.24 16.05 78.29
C GLY A 229 -22.81 15.63 77.86
N ARG A 230 -22.56 14.94 76.74
CA ARG A 230 -21.29 14.18 76.56
C ARG A 230 -20.30 14.65 75.46
N LEU A 231 -20.44 15.85 74.89
CA LEU A 231 -19.68 16.23 73.68
C LEU A 231 -18.35 16.99 73.90
N ARG A 232 -17.79 17.09 75.12
CA ARG A 232 -16.65 17.99 75.40
C ARG A 232 -15.32 17.38 75.85
N THR A 233 -15.10 16.07 75.79
CA THR A 233 -13.89 15.44 76.38
C THR A 233 -13.11 14.46 75.48
N PHE A 234 -13.23 14.51 74.15
CA PHE A 234 -12.71 13.41 73.33
C PHE A 234 -11.26 13.52 72.80
N PHE A 235 -10.67 14.70 72.59
CA PHE A 235 -9.42 14.76 71.81
C PHE A 235 -8.08 14.80 72.55
N VAL A 236 -8.05 14.87 73.89
CA VAL A 236 -6.80 14.71 74.65
C VAL A 236 -7.10 14.06 76.02
N SER A 237 -7.30 12.75 76.04
CA SER A 237 -7.47 12.02 77.31
C SER A 237 -6.76 10.67 77.26
N LYS A 238 -5.82 10.50 78.19
CA LYS A 238 -5.13 9.24 78.52
C LYS A 238 -6.11 8.08 78.76
N GLY A 239 -7.38 8.38 79.08
CA GLY A 239 -8.45 7.40 79.35
C GLY A 239 -9.00 6.63 78.14
N PHE A 240 -8.79 7.08 76.88
CA PHE A 240 -9.20 6.27 75.71
C PHE A 240 -8.34 5.01 75.57
N HIS A 241 -7.06 5.11 75.95
CA HIS A 241 -6.16 3.96 75.92
C HIS A 241 -6.43 2.97 77.07
N ASP A 242 -6.93 3.42 78.22
CA ASP A 242 -7.18 2.55 79.38
C ASP A 242 -8.57 1.90 79.38
N THR A 243 -9.52 2.43 78.60
CA THR A 243 -10.86 1.83 78.41
C THR A 243 -10.90 0.77 77.31
N LEU A 244 -9.91 0.74 76.41
CA LEU A 244 -9.71 -0.36 75.48
C LEU A 244 -9.07 -1.54 76.21
N GLY A 245 -9.86 -2.55 76.56
CA GLY A 245 -9.34 -3.83 77.05
C GLY A 245 -8.29 -4.41 76.09
N HIS A 246 -7.43 -5.34 76.54
CA HIS A 246 -6.28 -5.84 75.77
C HIS A 246 -6.61 -6.22 74.32
N ALA A 247 -7.81 -6.80 74.08
CA ALA A 247 -8.28 -7.12 72.74
C ALA A 247 -8.49 -5.90 71.82
N GLY A 248 -8.94 -4.76 72.35
CA GLY A 248 -9.13 -3.51 71.59
C GLY A 248 -7.80 -2.84 71.22
N LYS A 249 -6.78 -2.96 72.08
CA LYS A 249 -5.42 -2.46 71.79
C LYS A 249 -4.78 -3.23 70.64
N VAL A 250 -4.90 -4.57 70.64
CA VAL A 250 -4.40 -5.42 69.54
C VAL A 250 -5.12 -5.11 68.23
N LEU A 251 -6.45 -4.93 68.28
CA LEU A 251 -7.24 -4.57 67.10
C LEU A 251 -6.79 -3.24 66.49
N ALA A 252 -6.52 -2.23 67.31
CA ALA A 252 -6.07 -0.92 66.85
C ALA A 252 -4.70 -0.99 66.15
N ILE A 253 -3.77 -1.76 66.69
CA ILE A 253 -2.44 -1.98 66.09
C ILE A 253 -2.55 -2.74 64.76
N CYS A 254 -3.38 -3.80 64.70
CA CYS A 254 -3.62 -4.53 63.46
C CYS A 254 -4.28 -3.65 62.38
N CYS A 255 -5.25 -2.81 62.76
CA CYS A 255 -5.84 -1.83 61.85
C CYS A 255 -4.78 -0.83 61.33
N LEU A 256 -3.88 -0.36 62.19
CA LEU A 256 -2.84 0.60 61.81
C LEU A 256 -1.84 -0.01 60.81
N MET A 257 -1.41 -1.26 61.06
CA MET A 257 -0.53 -2.00 60.15
C MET A 257 -1.19 -2.30 58.80
N ALA A 258 -2.53 -2.43 58.73
CA ALA A 258 -3.25 -2.66 57.49
C ALA A 258 -3.54 -1.38 56.69
N VAL A 259 -3.83 -0.26 57.37
CA VAL A 259 -4.28 0.98 56.73
C VAL A 259 -3.14 1.77 56.08
N ILE A 260 -1.93 1.75 56.67
CA ILE A 260 -0.78 2.49 56.11
C ILE A 260 -0.39 1.96 54.71
N PRO A 261 -0.20 0.65 54.49
CA PRO A 261 0.07 0.11 53.15
C PRO A 261 -1.10 0.33 52.19
N ALA A 262 -2.35 0.15 52.65
CA ALA A 262 -3.54 0.34 51.82
C ALA A 262 -3.68 1.78 51.30
N SER A 263 -3.40 2.77 52.16
CA SER A 263 -3.44 4.18 51.80
C SER A 263 -2.31 4.58 50.84
N LEU A 264 -1.11 4.02 51.00
CA LEU A 264 0.00 4.20 50.05
C LEU A 264 -0.31 3.58 48.68
N VAL A 265 -0.97 2.42 48.62
CA VAL A 265 -1.41 1.81 47.35
C VAL A 265 -2.47 2.68 46.65
N LEU A 266 -3.42 3.25 47.40
CA LEU A 266 -4.48 4.10 46.84
C LEU A 266 -3.99 5.48 46.38
N THR A 267 -3.04 6.08 47.11
CA THR A 267 -2.49 7.41 46.80
C THR A 267 -1.26 7.34 45.87
N GLY A 268 -0.62 6.18 45.77
CA GLY A 268 0.61 5.94 45.03
C GLY A 268 0.57 6.29 43.54
N PRO A 269 -0.46 5.86 42.76
CA PRO A 269 -0.55 6.21 41.34
C PRO A 269 -0.65 7.72 41.10
N VAL A 270 -1.33 8.45 41.98
CA VAL A 270 -1.46 9.91 41.88
C VAL A 270 -0.14 10.59 42.23
N ALA A 271 0.55 10.12 43.27
CA ALA A 271 1.88 10.60 43.64
C ALA A 271 2.92 10.30 42.52
N LEU A 272 2.89 9.12 41.91
CA LEU A 272 3.72 8.75 40.77
C LEU A 272 3.45 9.64 39.55
N GLY A 273 2.18 9.99 39.29
CA GLY A 273 1.81 10.94 38.23
C GLY A 273 2.41 12.34 38.45
N VAL A 274 2.36 12.85 39.69
CA VAL A 274 2.95 14.16 40.04
C VAL A 274 4.48 14.10 39.96
N LEU A 275 5.11 13.04 40.46
CA LEU A 275 6.56 12.84 40.37
C LEU A 275 7.02 12.71 38.92
N ALA A 276 6.25 12.04 38.05
CA ALA A 276 6.54 11.96 36.62
C ALA A 276 6.46 13.34 35.94
N GLN A 277 5.44 14.15 36.25
CA GLN A 277 5.34 15.52 35.76
C GLN A 277 6.49 16.41 36.26
N LYS A 278 6.83 16.35 37.55
CA LYS A 278 7.96 17.11 38.12
C LYS A 278 9.30 16.66 37.55
N ARG A 279 9.47 15.36 37.27
CA ARG A 279 10.65 14.84 36.56
C ARG A 279 10.75 15.42 35.15
N ILE A 280 9.64 15.50 34.41
CA ILE A 280 9.62 16.11 33.08
C ILE A 280 9.99 17.60 33.15
N ALA A 281 9.43 18.32 34.13
CA ALA A 281 9.74 19.74 34.35
C ALA A 281 11.23 19.96 34.70
N LEU A 282 11.78 19.21 35.67
CA LEU A 282 13.20 19.30 36.04
C LEU A 282 14.14 18.87 34.90
N GLN A 283 13.72 17.93 34.04
CA GLN A 283 14.47 17.57 32.84
C GLN A 283 14.43 18.66 31.76
N ALA A 284 13.39 19.50 31.73
CA ALA A 284 13.33 20.67 30.87
C ALA A 284 14.25 21.77 31.42
N ASP A 285 14.14 22.10 32.72
CA ASP A 285 14.96 23.12 33.38
C ASP A 285 16.47 22.81 33.25
N ALA A 286 16.88 21.55 33.43
CA ALA A 286 18.28 21.14 33.27
C ALA A 286 18.82 21.40 31.84
N ARG A 287 17.99 21.14 30.82
CA ARG A 287 18.38 21.36 29.42
C ARG A 287 18.42 22.84 29.05
N ASP A 288 17.55 23.65 29.64
CA ASP A 288 17.57 25.11 29.44
C ASP A 288 18.85 25.72 30.04
N PHE A 289 19.33 25.20 31.18
CA PHE A 289 20.65 25.56 31.72
C PHE A 289 21.80 25.08 30.84
N GLU A 290 21.75 23.84 30.32
CA GLU A 290 22.75 23.35 29.36
C GLU A 290 22.79 24.20 28.08
N PHE A 291 21.63 24.70 27.61
CA PHE A 291 21.55 25.61 26.46
C PHE A 291 22.24 26.95 26.73
N ALA A 292 21.97 27.57 27.87
CA ALA A 292 22.59 28.83 28.26
C ALA A 292 24.12 28.70 28.36
N ILE A 293 24.62 27.57 28.89
CA ILE A 293 26.06 27.29 28.99
C ILE A 293 26.68 27.09 27.59
N ALA A 294 26.09 26.24 26.76
CA ALA A 294 26.62 25.95 25.42
C ALA A 294 26.61 27.19 24.51
N GLN A 295 25.57 28.03 24.62
CA GLN A 295 25.50 29.30 23.91
C GLN A 295 26.60 30.27 24.38
N GLY A 296 26.83 30.34 25.70
CA GLY A 296 27.92 31.14 26.27
C GLY A 296 29.29 30.73 25.74
N GLU A 297 29.58 29.42 25.71
CA GLU A 297 30.84 28.88 25.18
C GLU A 297 31.05 29.18 23.68
N ILE A 298 29.99 29.09 22.87
CA ILE A 298 30.06 29.38 21.43
C ILE A 298 30.27 30.88 21.19
N ASN A 299 29.55 31.74 21.91
CA ASN A 299 29.70 33.19 21.79
C ASN A 299 31.09 33.63 22.22
N GLN A 300 31.61 33.09 23.33
CA GLN A 300 32.97 33.36 23.78
C GLN A 300 34.01 32.90 22.75
N ALA A 301 33.87 31.70 22.19
CA ALA A 301 34.77 31.22 21.14
C ALA A 301 34.70 32.05 19.84
N TRP A 302 33.55 32.64 19.53
CA TRP A 302 33.38 33.56 18.41
C TRP A 302 34.05 34.92 18.70
N GLU A 303 33.83 35.49 19.88
CA GLU A 303 34.47 36.74 20.31
C GLU A 303 35.99 36.61 20.36
N ASP A 304 36.52 35.49 20.86
CA ASP A 304 37.95 35.17 20.85
C ASP A 304 38.50 35.06 19.43
N ALA A 305 37.74 34.47 18.50
CA ALA A 305 38.12 34.37 17.09
C ALA A 305 38.09 35.74 16.38
N MET A 306 37.09 36.57 16.69
CA MET A 306 36.94 37.93 16.15
C MET A 306 38.01 38.87 16.69
N SER A 307 38.49 38.66 17.92
CA SER A 307 39.53 39.46 18.59
C SER A 307 40.96 38.93 18.35
N GLY A 308 41.11 37.86 17.58
CA GLY A 308 42.39 37.20 17.30
C GLY A 308 43.32 37.98 16.36
N PRO A 309 44.55 37.49 16.12
CA PRO A 309 45.54 38.16 15.26
C PRO A 309 44.99 38.34 13.83
N GLY A 310 44.87 39.60 13.39
CA GLY A 310 44.23 39.99 12.12
C GLY A 310 42.91 40.74 12.27
N ALA A 311 42.41 40.88 13.51
CA ALA A 311 41.28 41.74 13.85
C ALA A 311 41.61 43.22 13.60
N THR A 312 40.74 43.93 12.89
CA THR A 312 40.87 45.37 12.65
C THR A 312 40.15 46.13 13.76
N THR A 313 40.83 47.05 14.44
CA THR A 313 40.19 47.99 15.37
C THR A 313 39.48 49.07 14.56
N ASP A 314 38.16 49.18 14.73
CA ASP A 314 37.21 50.06 14.04
C ASP A 314 37.81 51.35 13.44
N ASN A 315 37.97 51.36 12.11
CA ASN A 315 37.69 52.47 11.18
C ASN A 315 38.11 52.20 9.72
N ASP A 316 38.89 51.14 9.44
CA ASP A 316 39.22 50.69 8.07
C ASP A 316 38.47 49.40 7.72
N ALA A 317 37.12 49.48 7.64
CA ALA A 317 36.34 48.34 7.15
C ALA A 317 36.78 48.03 5.72
N SER A 318 37.39 46.85 5.53
CA SER A 318 37.85 46.38 4.23
C SER A 318 36.67 46.34 3.27
N SER A 319 36.78 47.00 2.11
CA SER A 319 35.74 46.90 1.08
C SER A 319 35.69 45.46 0.57
N LEU A 320 34.54 44.80 0.75
CA LEU A 320 34.32 43.43 0.28
C LEU A 320 34.38 43.39 -1.25
N ASP A 321 35.14 42.46 -1.80
CA ASP A 321 35.16 42.21 -3.24
C ASP A 321 34.02 41.26 -3.66
N GLU A 322 33.78 41.16 -4.97
CA GLU A 322 32.75 40.27 -5.53
C GLU A 322 33.03 38.79 -5.18
N GLU A 323 34.30 38.43 -4.97
CA GLU A 323 34.70 37.09 -4.59
C GLU A 323 34.36 36.77 -3.12
N ASP A 324 34.47 37.74 -2.21
CA ASP A 324 34.04 37.65 -0.82
C ASP A 324 32.54 37.36 -0.74
N GLU A 325 31.76 38.12 -1.49
CA GLU A 325 30.31 37.94 -1.55
C GLU A 325 29.91 36.56 -2.10
N GLN A 326 30.60 36.11 -3.16
CA GLN A 326 30.36 34.80 -3.75
C GLN A 326 30.80 33.67 -2.82
N THR A 327 31.95 33.80 -2.17
CA THR A 327 32.48 32.80 -1.22
C THR A 327 31.56 32.67 -0.01
N ALA A 328 31.08 33.78 0.55
CA ALA A 328 30.12 33.78 1.65
C ALA A 328 28.79 33.14 1.24
N SER A 329 28.32 33.41 0.01
CA SER A 329 27.11 32.80 -0.54
C SER A 329 27.27 31.27 -0.71
N ASP A 330 28.40 30.83 -1.26
CA ASP A 330 28.69 29.41 -1.48
C ASP A 330 28.94 28.66 -0.16
N LEU A 331 29.60 29.28 0.81
CA LEU A 331 29.84 28.72 2.14
C LEU A 331 28.52 28.60 2.92
N ALA A 332 27.65 29.60 2.84
CA ALA A 332 26.31 29.54 3.40
C ALA A 332 25.45 28.46 2.74
N GLN A 333 25.58 28.29 1.41
CA GLN A 333 24.94 27.19 0.70
C GLN A 333 25.51 25.83 1.13
N ALA A 334 26.82 25.72 1.34
CA ALA A 334 27.47 24.51 1.84
C ALA A 334 26.98 24.16 3.26
N PHE A 335 26.88 25.17 4.14
CA PHE A 335 26.28 25.04 5.46
C PHE A 335 24.84 24.52 5.39
N GLU A 336 23.99 25.10 4.55
CA GLU A 336 22.62 24.61 4.34
C GLU A 336 22.62 23.13 3.95
N THR A 337 23.55 22.70 3.09
CA THR A 337 23.59 21.32 2.61
C THR A 337 24.16 20.31 3.61
N GLN A 338 25.05 20.72 4.53
CA GLN A 338 25.87 19.82 5.35
C GLN A 338 25.64 19.89 6.86
N PHE A 339 25.06 20.98 7.38
CA PHE A 339 24.97 21.22 8.83
C PHE A 339 23.91 20.37 9.57
N LEU A 340 22.82 20.05 8.89
CA LEU A 340 21.68 19.32 9.47
C LEU A 340 21.53 17.83 9.10
N PRO A 341 22.20 17.25 8.09
CA PRO A 341 22.08 15.81 7.82
C PRO A 341 22.67 14.94 8.94
N ASP A 342 23.94 15.07 9.30
CA ASP A 342 24.64 13.99 10.03
C ASP A 342 24.09 13.67 11.43
N THR A 343 23.48 14.64 12.10
CA THR A 343 23.04 14.48 13.49
C THR A 343 21.55 14.14 13.63
N MET A 344 20.71 14.48 12.65
CA MET A 344 19.34 13.97 12.56
C MET A 344 19.24 12.63 11.81
N VAL A 345 20.30 12.24 11.07
CA VAL A 345 20.38 11.06 10.20
C VAL A 345 20.95 9.81 10.87
N ARG A 346 21.15 9.74 12.20
CA ARG A 346 21.40 8.42 12.85
C ARG A 346 20.22 7.42 12.73
N SER A 347 19.15 7.78 12.01
CA SER A 347 18.14 6.89 11.41
C SER A 347 18.45 6.49 9.93
N ALA A 348 19.74 6.40 9.57
CA ALA A 348 20.34 6.40 8.23
C ALA A 348 19.81 5.39 7.20
N ALA A 349 19.00 4.40 7.57
CA ALA A 349 18.32 3.54 6.60
C ALA A 349 17.33 4.31 5.70
N ARG A 350 16.83 5.48 6.12
CA ARG A 350 15.81 6.26 5.38
C ARG A 350 16.37 7.37 4.47
N ALA A 351 17.64 7.78 4.63
CA ALA A 351 18.25 8.85 3.82
C ALA A 351 18.64 8.39 2.40
N GLY A 352 19.11 7.15 2.26
CA GLY A 352 19.39 6.53 0.96
C GLY A 352 18.17 6.49 0.05
N ALA A 353 17.01 6.06 0.58
CA ALA A 353 15.75 6.02 -0.15
C ALA A 353 15.27 7.42 -0.60
N ARG A 354 15.50 8.46 0.23
CA ARG A 354 15.09 9.85 -0.07
C ARG A 354 15.98 10.52 -1.11
N SER A 355 17.28 10.26 -1.10
CA SER A 355 18.20 10.71 -2.16
C SER A 355 17.82 10.12 -3.53
N ALA A 356 17.40 8.84 -3.55
CA ALA A 356 16.91 8.19 -4.75
C ALA A 356 15.60 8.82 -5.26
N ALA A 357 14.70 9.23 -4.37
CA ALA A 357 13.44 9.89 -4.73
C ALA A 357 13.64 11.26 -5.38
N ILE A 358 14.51 12.11 -4.84
CA ILE A 358 14.83 13.43 -5.40
C ILE A 358 15.50 13.29 -6.77
N ARG A 359 16.43 12.33 -6.89
CA ARG A 359 17.06 12.01 -8.18
C ARG A 359 16.05 11.50 -9.19
N SER A 360 15.10 10.68 -8.75
CA SER A 360 13.99 10.21 -9.60
C SER A 360 13.12 11.39 -10.06
N TYR A 361 12.91 12.39 -9.21
CA TYR A 361 12.16 13.61 -9.56
C TYR A 361 12.92 14.48 -10.57
N ALA A 362 14.22 14.72 -10.37
CA ALA A 362 15.05 15.48 -11.31
C ALA A 362 15.07 14.81 -12.70
N ARG A 363 15.23 13.48 -12.73
CA ARG A 363 15.13 12.70 -13.98
C ARG A 363 13.75 12.80 -14.61
N GLU A 364 12.68 12.71 -13.82
CA GLU A 364 11.30 12.89 -14.31
C GLU A 364 11.05 14.30 -14.86
N ARG A 365 11.62 15.33 -14.23
CA ARG A 365 11.54 16.70 -14.74
C ARG A 365 12.22 16.83 -16.10
N VAL A 366 13.45 16.31 -16.24
CA VAL A 366 14.14 16.30 -17.53
C VAL A 366 13.35 15.52 -18.56
N ARG A 367 12.77 14.36 -18.21
CA ARG A 367 11.85 13.62 -19.09
C ARG A 367 10.69 14.51 -19.53
N ARG A 368 9.99 15.18 -18.61
CA ARG A 368 8.89 16.09 -18.94
C ARG A 368 9.31 17.21 -19.88
N THR A 369 10.45 17.86 -19.62
CA THR A 369 10.99 18.90 -20.49
C THR A 369 11.27 18.34 -21.89
N VAL A 370 11.96 17.21 -21.99
CA VAL A 370 12.23 16.50 -23.25
C VAL A 370 10.92 16.19 -24.00
N LEU A 371 9.94 15.57 -23.32
CA LEU A 371 8.65 15.22 -23.91
C LEU A 371 7.83 16.45 -24.34
N SER A 372 7.95 17.56 -23.62
CA SER A 372 7.27 18.82 -23.98
C SER A 372 7.73 19.38 -25.32
N HIS A 373 8.95 19.06 -25.77
CA HIS A 373 9.43 19.48 -27.07
C HIS A 373 8.75 18.73 -28.23
N ALA A 374 8.23 17.51 -28.00
CA ALA A 374 7.56 16.72 -29.03
C ALA A 374 6.28 17.39 -29.57
N THR A 375 5.55 18.11 -28.73
CA THR A 375 4.24 18.71 -29.10
C THR A 375 4.37 19.97 -29.93
N THR A 376 5.55 20.57 -29.98
CA THR A 376 5.76 21.85 -30.70
C THR A 376 5.76 21.71 -32.23
N ARG A 377 5.98 20.50 -32.75
CA ARG A 377 6.09 20.24 -34.20
C ARG A 377 5.14 19.21 -34.77
N THR A 378 4.63 18.29 -33.94
CA THR A 378 3.76 17.21 -34.41
C THR A 378 2.37 17.37 -33.79
N PRO A 379 1.38 17.92 -34.52
CA PRO A 379 0.02 18.11 -34.00
C PRO A 379 -0.68 16.79 -33.66
N ALA A 380 -0.18 15.67 -34.20
CA ALA A 380 -0.64 14.32 -33.88
C ALA A 380 -0.13 13.79 -32.54
N ILE A 381 0.74 14.51 -31.81
CA ILE A 381 1.30 14.07 -30.52
C ILE A 381 0.91 15.06 -29.43
N SER A 382 0.50 14.55 -28.27
CA SER A 382 0.31 15.33 -27.05
C SER A 382 1.08 14.71 -25.89
N VAL A 383 1.57 15.52 -24.95
CA VAL A 383 2.00 15.00 -23.65
C VAL A 383 0.75 14.75 -22.81
N ALA A 384 0.44 13.49 -22.57
CA ALA A 384 -0.60 13.12 -21.63
C ALA A 384 -0.03 13.15 -20.21
N HIS A 385 -0.77 13.81 -19.34
CA HIS A 385 -0.50 13.87 -17.91
C HIS A 385 -1.63 13.10 -17.24
N LEU A 386 -1.41 12.54 -16.04
CA LEU A 386 -2.56 12.28 -15.20
C LEU A 386 -3.30 13.62 -15.03
N PRO A 387 -4.62 13.71 -15.34
CA PRO A 387 -5.41 14.83 -14.87
C PRO A 387 -5.24 14.91 -13.36
N ASP A 388 -5.15 16.13 -12.82
CA ASP A 388 -4.94 16.42 -11.40
C ASP A 388 -5.82 15.52 -10.54
N VAL A 389 -5.29 14.34 -10.17
CA VAL A 389 -5.83 13.53 -9.09
C VAL A 389 -5.88 14.50 -7.93
N PRO A 390 -7.00 14.68 -7.20
CA PRO A 390 -7.07 15.64 -6.11
C PRO A 390 -5.99 15.30 -5.12
N VAL A 391 -4.86 15.98 -5.25
CA VAL A 391 -3.71 15.65 -4.46
C VAL A 391 -3.96 16.38 -3.15
N GLY A 392 -3.88 15.66 -2.03
CA GLY A 392 -3.96 16.31 -0.73
C GLY A 392 -2.99 17.50 -0.71
N ALA A 393 -3.36 18.61 -0.06
CA ALA A 393 -2.58 19.85 -0.04
C ALA A 393 -1.08 19.63 0.32
N LEU A 394 -0.78 18.59 1.10
CA LEU A 394 0.57 18.12 1.41
C LEU A 394 1.40 17.83 0.15
N ASP A 395 0.83 17.15 -0.83
CA ASP A 395 1.54 16.67 -1.99
C ASP A 395 1.78 17.79 -3.02
N GLN A 396 0.84 18.72 -3.19
CA GLN A 396 1.06 19.92 -4.02
C GLN A 396 2.20 20.77 -3.45
N GLN A 397 2.31 20.84 -2.12
CA GLN A 397 3.41 21.54 -1.47
C GLN A 397 4.73 20.79 -1.54
N THR A 398 4.71 19.46 -1.41
CA THR A 398 5.90 18.64 -1.63
C THR A 398 6.40 18.79 -3.06
N ASP A 399 5.51 18.76 -4.06
CA ASP A 399 5.88 18.96 -5.46
C ASP A 399 6.44 20.37 -5.70
N ALA A 400 5.83 21.42 -5.15
CA ALA A 400 6.34 22.80 -5.27
C ALA A 400 7.69 23.00 -4.55
N LEU A 401 7.93 22.31 -3.44
CA LEU A 401 9.23 22.33 -2.74
C LEU A 401 10.30 21.57 -3.53
N LEU A 402 9.96 20.41 -4.10
CA LEU A 402 10.84 19.65 -4.99
C LEU A 402 11.20 20.46 -6.24
N GLU A 403 10.22 21.14 -6.83
CA GLU A 403 10.41 22.04 -7.97
C GLU A 403 11.32 23.20 -7.62
N ARG A 404 11.06 23.92 -6.52
CA ARG A 404 11.92 25.02 -6.04
C ARG A 404 13.34 24.59 -5.77
N ALA A 405 13.54 23.43 -5.13
CA ALA A 405 14.87 22.88 -4.87
C ALA A 405 15.62 22.53 -6.17
N ALA A 406 14.88 22.05 -7.19
CA ALA A 406 15.43 21.75 -8.50
C ALA A 406 15.68 23.01 -9.37
N THR A 407 15.04 24.15 -9.07
CA THR A 407 15.17 25.42 -9.83
C THR A 407 16.00 26.49 -9.13
N ALA A 408 16.48 26.24 -7.90
CA ALA A 408 17.12 27.25 -7.07
C ALA A 408 18.40 27.81 -7.73
N LYS A 409 18.48 29.15 -7.83
CA LYS A 409 19.70 29.87 -8.23
C LYS A 409 20.85 29.60 -7.24
N PRO A 410 22.13 29.78 -7.64
CA PRO A 410 23.27 29.70 -6.74
C PRO A 410 23.10 30.64 -5.53
N GLY A 411 23.43 30.17 -4.32
CA GLY A 411 23.32 30.91 -3.06
C GLY A 411 22.34 30.34 -2.03
N PRO A 412 22.35 30.88 -0.79
CA PRO A 412 21.54 30.39 0.32
C PRO A 412 20.06 30.71 0.10
N GLN A 413 19.20 29.71 0.22
CA GLN A 413 17.75 29.83 -0.03
C GLN A 413 16.94 30.05 1.25
N THR A 414 17.52 29.67 2.39
CA THR A 414 16.81 29.57 3.66
C THR A 414 17.15 30.77 4.55
N PRO A 415 16.26 31.19 5.48
CA PRO A 415 16.56 32.26 6.42
C PRO A 415 17.83 31.99 7.24
N LEU A 416 18.06 30.74 7.64
CA LEU A 416 19.27 30.34 8.37
C LEU A 416 20.54 30.46 7.50
N GLY A 417 20.51 30.00 6.25
CA GLY A 417 21.65 30.18 5.35
C GLY A 417 21.91 31.66 5.02
N ARG A 418 20.86 32.48 4.91
CA ARG A 418 21.04 33.95 4.79
C ARG A 418 21.69 34.55 6.03
N LYS A 419 21.38 34.04 7.23
CA LYS A 419 22.04 34.45 8.48
C LYS A 419 23.51 34.01 8.50
N VAL A 420 23.84 32.80 8.06
CA VAL A 420 25.25 32.35 7.90
C VAL A 420 26.01 33.21 6.89
N ARG A 421 25.38 33.57 5.76
CA ARG A 421 25.98 34.51 4.80
C ARG A 421 26.25 35.85 5.47
N ALA A 422 25.31 36.38 6.25
CA ALA A 422 25.49 37.65 6.96
C ALA A 422 26.65 37.59 7.96
N GLU A 423 26.73 36.55 8.80
CA GLU A 423 27.83 36.37 9.77
C GLU A 423 29.18 36.11 9.07
N ALA A 424 29.20 35.43 7.92
CA ALA A 424 30.41 35.25 7.12
C ALA A 424 30.92 36.58 6.51
N LEU A 425 30.01 37.42 6.03
CA LEU A 425 30.35 38.76 5.56
C LEU A 425 30.79 39.67 6.71
N ASP A 426 30.21 39.50 7.89
CA ASP A 426 30.62 40.22 9.10
C ASP A 426 32.04 39.85 9.54
N LEU A 427 32.35 38.55 9.52
CA LEU A 427 33.70 38.03 9.73
C LEU A 427 34.70 38.59 8.72
N ALA A 428 34.32 38.67 7.44
CA ALA A 428 35.17 39.23 6.38
C ALA A 428 35.53 40.70 6.61
N ARG A 429 34.63 41.49 7.23
CA ARG A 429 34.85 42.92 7.50
C ARG A 429 35.73 43.17 8.71
N HIS A 430 35.54 42.43 9.79
CA HIS A 430 36.18 42.70 11.09
C HIS A 430 37.45 41.87 11.33
N ASN A 431 37.58 40.71 10.68
CA ASN A 431 38.80 39.88 10.75
C ASN A 431 39.17 39.31 9.37
N PRO A 432 39.71 40.15 8.46
CA PRO A 432 40.08 39.74 7.10
C PRO A 432 41.18 38.66 7.09
N GLY A 433 42.03 38.59 8.11
CA GLY A 433 43.04 37.53 8.25
C GLY A 433 42.43 36.13 8.41
N LEU A 434 41.43 36.01 9.30
CA LEU A 434 40.69 34.76 9.51
C LEU A 434 39.83 34.41 8.29
N TRP A 435 39.17 35.41 7.70
CA TRP A 435 38.37 35.22 6.48
C TRP A 435 39.19 34.74 5.28
N ASN A 436 40.39 35.28 5.07
CA ASN A 436 41.29 34.80 4.00
C ASN A 436 41.68 33.33 4.18
N SER A 437 41.82 32.87 5.43
CA SER A 437 42.06 31.46 5.75
C SER A 437 40.84 30.58 5.44
N VAL A 438 39.63 31.05 5.77
CA VAL A 438 38.35 30.41 5.40
C VAL A 438 38.21 30.32 3.88
N LYS A 439 38.43 31.43 3.17
CA LYS A 439 38.38 31.54 1.70
C LYS A 439 39.35 30.57 1.04
N ALA A 440 40.62 30.53 1.48
CA ALA A 440 41.63 29.63 0.95
C ALA A 440 41.26 28.14 1.13
N ARG A 441 40.80 27.76 2.33
CA ARG A 441 40.38 26.38 2.63
C ARG A 441 39.12 25.99 1.85
N PHE A 442 38.18 26.91 1.71
CA PHE A 442 36.97 26.68 0.93
C PHE A 442 37.24 26.56 -0.58
N ARG A 443 38.19 27.31 -1.15
CA ARG A 443 38.62 27.14 -2.56
C ARG A 443 39.17 25.73 -2.82
N THR A 444 40.01 25.20 -1.92
CA THR A 444 40.54 23.83 -2.02
C THR A 444 39.43 22.79 -1.95
N TYR A 445 38.42 23.01 -1.10
CA TYR A 445 37.24 22.18 -1.03
C TYR A 445 36.37 22.28 -2.28
N ARG A 446 36.12 23.48 -2.81
CA ARG A 446 35.33 23.69 -4.03
C ARG A 446 35.98 23.04 -5.26
N ALA A 447 37.31 23.05 -5.34
CA ALA A 447 38.06 22.40 -6.41
C ALA A 447 37.92 20.86 -6.42
N SER A 448 37.57 20.23 -5.29
CA SER A 448 37.34 18.79 -5.21
C SER A 448 35.88 18.38 -5.49
N PHE A 449 34.97 19.33 -5.67
CA PHE A 449 33.55 19.08 -5.96
C PHE A 449 33.08 19.82 -7.22
N GLY A 450 33.13 19.13 -8.36
CA GLY A 450 32.49 19.57 -9.60
C GLY A 450 30.97 19.34 -9.58
N ALA A 451 30.22 20.41 -9.31
CA ALA A 451 28.80 20.62 -9.59
C ALA A 451 27.70 19.78 -8.87
N VAL A 452 26.56 20.47 -8.77
CA VAL A 452 25.18 20.10 -8.33
C VAL A 452 24.99 19.76 -6.85
N ALA A 453 24.04 20.48 -6.26
CA ALA A 453 23.75 20.41 -4.83
C ALA A 453 23.22 19.03 -4.41
N PRO A 454 23.69 18.50 -3.27
CA PRO A 454 23.39 17.13 -2.87
C PRO A 454 21.99 16.99 -2.25
N PRO A 455 21.34 15.81 -2.32
CA PRO A 455 19.93 15.56 -1.93
C PRO A 455 19.56 15.92 -0.48
N GLN A 456 20.57 16.04 0.39
CA GLN A 456 20.50 16.54 1.76
C GLN A 456 19.86 17.95 1.84
N ARG A 457 19.93 18.74 0.76
CA ARG A 457 19.44 20.11 0.68
C ARG A 457 17.93 20.23 0.94
N LEU A 458 17.10 19.23 0.62
CA LEU A 458 15.64 19.34 0.76
C LEU A 458 15.16 19.23 2.21
N GLN A 459 15.76 18.33 3.01
CA GLN A 459 15.48 18.28 4.44
C GLN A 459 15.98 19.55 5.12
N ALA A 460 17.18 20.01 4.75
CA ALA A 460 17.71 21.26 5.25
C ALA A 460 16.83 22.45 4.84
N ILE A 461 16.31 22.51 3.61
CA ILE A 461 15.36 23.54 3.19
C ILE A 461 14.10 23.46 4.04
N ILE A 462 13.46 22.29 4.22
CA ILE A 462 12.22 22.18 4.99
C ILE A 462 12.43 22.56 6.46
N VAL A 463 13.51 22.06 7.09
CA VAL A 463 13.83 22.34 8.49
C VAL A 463 14.29 23.79 8.68
N ASN A 464 15.14 24.32 7.80
CA ASN A 464 15.59 25.71 7.86
C ASN A 464 14.49 26.69 7.49
N GLN A 465 13.55 26.29 6.62
CA GLN A 465 12.34 27.04 6.33
C GLN A 465 11.43 27.02 7.57
N ALA A 466 11.24 25.88 8.23
CA ALA A 466 10.44 25.81 9.46
C ALA A 466 11.06 26.64 10.60
N ILE A 467 12.37 26.54 10.83
CA ILE A 467 13.11 27.36 11.79
C ILE A 467 13.07 28.84 11.36
N GLY A 468 13.22 29.10 10.06
CA GLY A 468 13.19 30.43 9.48
C GLY A 468 11.83 31.13 9.51
N ASP A 469 10.74 30.38 9.33
CA ASP A 469 9.36 30.85 9.43
C ASP A 469 8.98 31.14 10.89
N VAL A 470 9.61 30.44 11.85
CA VAL A 470 9.53 30.77 13.29
C VAL A 470 10.33 32.05 13.61
N LEU A 471 11.47 32.26 12.96
CA LEU A 471 12.31 33.46 13.10
C LEU A 471 11.75 34.70 12.39
N GLY A 472 11.00 34.51 11.31
CA GLY A 472 10.51 35.58 10.44
C GLY A 472 8.98 35.66 10.45
N SER A 473 8.40 36.37 11.42
CA SER A 473 6.97 36.66 11.48
C SER A 473 6.44 37.62 10.38
N ALA A 474 7.17 37.80 9.27
CA ALA A 474 6.90 38.84 8.27
C ALA A 474 6.30 38.34 6.93
N GLY A 475 5.95 37.06 6.79
CA GLY A 475 5.20 36.62 5.61
C GLY A 475 4.55 35.28 5.84
N THR A 476 3.22 35.25 5.99
CA THR A 476 2.46 34.00 6.20
C THR A 476 2.51 33.11 4.96
N PRO A 477 3.22 31.97 4.97
CA PRO A 477 3.07 30.97 3.93
C PRO A 477 1.88 30.09 4.31
N HIS A 478 0.87 29.97 3.46
CA HIS A 478 -0.25 29.05 3.70
C HIS A 478 0.17 27.60 3.42
N GLY A 479 -0.11 26.65 4.32
CA GLY A 479 0.28 25.25 4.10
C GLY A 479 0.23 24.28 5.26
N PHE A 480 0.33 23.00 4.93
CA PHE A 480 0.49 21.93 5.92
C PHE A 480 1.84 22.04 6.65
N TRP A 481 2.92 22.34 5.92
CA TRP A 481 4.26 22.48 6.50
C TRP A 481 4.38 23.72 7.40
N SER A 482 3.73 24.83 7.04
CA SER A 482 3.71 26.03 7.88
C SER A 482 2.86 25.83 9.13
N GLU A 483 1.76 25.08 9.07
CA GLU A 483 0.99 24.71 10.26
C GLU A 483 1.78 23.83 11.22
N GLN A 484 2.58 22.88 10.69
CA GLN A 484 3.49 22.07 11.51
C GLN A 484 4.67 22.88 12.04
N ALA A 485 5.25 23.79 11.25
CA ALA A 485 6.27 24.74 11.69
C ALA A 485 5.73 25.69 12.77
N ARG A 486 4.47 26.11 12.67
CA ARG A 486 3.77 26.94 13.67
C ARG A 486 3.51 26.17 14.97
N ARG A 487 3.17 24.88 14.88
CA ARG A 487 3.08 23.97 16.05
C ARG A 487 4.45 23.67 16.67
N PHE A 488 5.50 23.64 15.86
CA PHE A 488 6.87 23.55 16.34
C PHE A 488 7.31 24.85 17.04
N GLY A 489 7.06 26.01 16.41
CA GLY A 489 7.31 27.34 16.97
C GLY A 489 6.48 27.65 18.21
N ALA A 490 5.30 27.05 18.37
CA ALA A 490 4.53 27.16 19.62
C ALA A 490 5.27 26.59 20.84
N ASN A 491 6.27 25.73 20.64
CA ASN A 491 7.09 25.13 21.71
C ASN A 491 8.51 25.71 21.79
N MET A 492 8.89 26.64 20.91
CA MET A 492 10.23 27.26 20.88
C MET A 492 10.05 28.79 20.77
N SER A 493 10.43 29.54 21.81
CA SER A 493 10.31 31.01 21.77
C SER A 493 11.13 31.58 20.61
N ALA A 494 10.69 32.72 20.06
CA ALA A 494 11.43 33.42 19.00
C ALA A 494 12.88 33.72 19.44
N ASP A 495 13.08 34.02 20.73
CA ASP A 495 14.39 34.27 21.33
C ASP A 495 15.27 33.00 21.33
N ALA A 496 14.73 31.84 21.71
CA ALA A 496 15.46 30.58 21.68
C ALA A 496 15.82 30.14 20.24
N ALA A 497 14.91 30.39 19.28
CA ALA A 497 15.17 30.14 17.87
C ALA A 497 16.30 31.05 17.34
N SER A 498 16.28 32.33 17.71
CA SER A 498 17.29 33.29 17.28
C SER A 498 18.66 32.92 17.86
N ALA A 499 18.71 32.67 19.16
CA ALA A 499 19.89 32.21 19.87
C ALA A 499 20.48 30.91 19.28
N TYR A 500 19.64 29.93 18.95
CA TYR A 500 20.07 28.69 18.30
C TYR A 500 20.67 28.95 16.90
N SER A 501 20.01 29.77 16.09
CA SER A 501 20.47 30.09 14.72
C SER A 501 21.82 30.81 14.73
N GLU A 502 22.02 31.71 15.69
CA GLU A 502 23.23 32.50 15.86
C GLU A 502 24.40 31.64 16.36
N ALA A 503 24.17 30.83 17.39
CA ALA A 503 25.15 29.87 17.88
C ALA A 503 25.55 28.84 16.80
N SER A 504 24.59 28.39 15.99
CA SER A 504 24.87 27.46 14.88
C SER A 504 25.72 28.09 13.78
N ALA A 505 25.41 29.33 13.39
CA ALA A 505 26.14 30.06 12.36
C ALA A 505 27.59 30.36 12.82
N ARG A 506 27.74 30.95 14.00
CA ARG A 506 29.04 31.32 14.56
C ARG A 506 29.90 30.12 14.87
N GLY A 507 29.33 29.10 15.52
CA GLY A 507 30.06 27.88 15.84
C GLY A 507 30.60 27.16 14.60
N PHE A 508 29.81 27.11 13.52
CA PHE A 508 30.22 26.50 12.25
C PHE A 508 31.38 27.27 11.62
N LEU A 509 31.26 28.60 11.53
CA LEU A 509 32.29 29.44 10.94
C LEU A 509 33.59 29.36 11.75
N THR A 510 33.52 29.38 13.09
CA THR A 510 34.70 29.21 13.96
C THR A 510 35.36 27.83 13.78
N ASP A 511 34.56 26.75 13.80
CA ASP A 511 35.11 25.40 13.64
C ASP A 511 35.70 25.18 12.26
N PHE A 512 35.06 25.69 11.20
CA PHE A 512 35.55 25.57 9.85
C PHE A 512 36.83 26.39 9.64
N ALA A 513 36.88 27.61 10.18
CA ALA A 513 38.09 28.42 10.15
C ALA A 513 39.26 27.72 10.84
N ARG A 514 39.00 27.03 11.96
CA ARG A 514 40.02 26.27 12.70
C ARG A 514 40.49 25.03 11.94
N THR A 515 39.58 24.21 11.42
CA THR A 515 39.94 22.86 10.91
C THR A 515 40.05 22.74 9.40
N GLY A 516 39.37 23.60 8.63
CA GLY A 516 39.30 23.51 7.16
C GLY A 516 38.51 22.30 6.63
N ASP A 517 37.83 21.60 7.54
CA ASP A 517 37.06 20.39 7.28
C ASP A 517 35.59 20.72 7.47
N LEU A 518 34.86 20.85 6.34
CA LEU A 518 33.47 21.30 6.29
C LEU A 518 32.51 20.29 6.97
N PRO A 519 32.60 18.96 6.67
CA PRO A 519 31.87 17.94 7.40
C PRO A 519 32.17 17.92 8.91
N GLY A 520 33.45 17.94 9.31
CA GLY A 520 33.78 17.92 10.73
C GLY A 520 33.38 19.19 11.49
N ALA A 521 33.42 20.35 10.84
CA ALA A 521 32.97 21.61 11.44
C ALA A 521 31.46 21.62 11.64
N SER A 522 30.72 21.10 10.65
CA SER A 522 29.29 20.82 10.76
C SER A 522 29.01 19.89 11.95
N GLU A 523 29.68 18.73 12.01
CA GLU A 523 29.42 17.72 13.03
C GLU A 523 29.70 18.25 14.46
N ARG A 524 30.82 18.94 14.66
CA ARG A 524 31.19 19.51 15.97
C ARG A 524 30.23 20.60 16.44
N THR A 525 29.81 21.47 15.53
CA THR A 525 28.89 22.54 15.88
C THR A 525 27.48 21.98 16.12
N ALA A 526 27.03 21.02 15.32
CA ALA A 526 25.77 20.32 15.52
C ALA A 526 25.76 19.55 16.85
N ALA A 527 26.86 18.87 17.21
CA ALA A 527 26.98 18.17 18.49
C ALA A 527 26.85 19.12 19.69
N ARG A 528 27.35 20.35 19.59
CA ARG A 528 27.22 21.38 20.63
C ARG A 528 25.81 21.97 20.69
N THR A 529 25.23 22.30 19.54
CA THR A 529 23.90 22.92 19.45
C THR A 529 22.74 21.94 19.68
N ILE A 530 22.91 20.64 19.46
CA ILE A 530 21.85 19.61 19.66
C ILE A 530 21.68 19.19 21.11
N LYS A 531 22.78 19.12 21.88
CA LYS A 531 22.70 18.92 23.34
C LYS A 531 21.85 20.03 23.99
N ALA A 532 21.73 21.16 23.30
CA ALA A 532 21.11 22.37 23.76
C ALA A 532 19.62 22.54 23.33
N ILE A 533 19.02 21.63 22.53
CA ILE A 533 17.59 21.77 22.13
C ILE A 533 16.66 21.27 23.26
N PRO A 534 15.66 22.07 23.71
CA PRO A 534 14.67 21.64 24.70
C PRO A 534 13.97 20.34 24.28
N ALA A 535 13.68 19.45 25.23
CA ALA A 535 13.12 18.11 24.94
C ALA A 535 11.78 18.17 24.18
N ALA A 536 10.95 19.18 24.45
CA ALA A 536 9.69 19.42 23.73
C ALA A 536 9.92 19.76 22.25
N SER A 537 10.92 20.59 21.95
CA SER A 537 11.33 20.96 20.59
C SER A 537 11.98 19.79 19.85
N ALA A 538 12.80 18.99 20.54
CA ALA A 538 13.37 17.75 19.98
C ALA A 538 12.28 16.72 19.60
N ALA A 539 11.21 16.61 20.40
CA ALA A 539 10.07 15.76 20.08
C ALA A 539 9.25 16.30 18.89
N GLY A 540 9.12 17.63 18.77
CA GLY A 540 8.51 18.29 17.62
C GLY A 540 9.28 18.05 16.31
N LEU A 541 10.61 18.13 16.34
CA LEU A 541 11.49 17.84 15.20
C LEU A 541 11.41 16.37 14.76
N ARG A 542 11.32 15.43 15.70
CA ARG A 542 11.09 14.00 15.38
C ARG A 542 9.75 13.79 14.68
N ARG A 543 8.68 14.42 15.16
CA ARG A 543 7.36 14.35 14.50
C ARG A 543 7.37 14.96 13.09
N LEU A 544 8.08 16.07 12.88
CA LEU A 544 8.28 16.63 11.53
C LEU A 544 9.01 15.65 10.61
N SER A 545 10.00 14.92 11.11
CA SER A 545 10.73 13.92 10.32
C SER A 545 9.92 12.68 9.96
N ASP A 546 8.91 12.33 10.78
CA ASP A 546 7.97 11.22 10.55
C ASP A 546 6.89 11.54 9.51
N ILE A 547 6.63 12.84 9.28
CA ILE A 547 5.63 13.32 8.33
C ILE A 547 6.19 13.43 6.90
N VAL A 548 7.51 13.42 6.73
CA VAL A 548 8.17 13.41 5.40
C VAL A 548 7.98 12.02 4.76
N PRO A 549 7.30 11.91 3.60
CA PRO A 549 7.03 10.64 2.94
C PRO A 549 8.31 9.79 2.73
N ASP A 550 8.17 8.47 2.80
CA ASP A 550 9.29 7.57 2.53
C ASP A 550 9.73 7.66 1.05
N GLY A 551 11.01 7.39 0.78
CA GLY A 551 11.57 7.44 -0.57
C GLY A 551 10.89 6.44 -1.53
N SER A 552 10.45 5.30 -1.01
CA SER A 552 9.68 4.31 -1.78
C SER A 552 8.30 4.85 -2.20
N ASP A 553 7.60 5.54 -1.28
CA ASP A 553 6.33 6.21 -1.55
C ASP A 553 6.48 7.34 -2.57
N ILE A 554 7.52 8.17 -2.45
CA ILE A 554 7.79 9.23 -3.43
C ILE A 554 8.10 8.62 -4.80
N THR A 555 8.92 7.58 -4.87
CA THR A 555 9.25 6.90 -6.13
C THR A 555 8.00 6.28 -6.76
N ASN A 556 7.15 5.62 -5.98
CA ASN A 556 5.87 5.08 -6.44
C ASN A 556 4.93 6.17 -6.93
N ARG A 557 4.91 7.34 -6.28
CA ARG A 557 4.12 8.51 -6.69
C ARG A 557 4.63 9.16 -7.97
N ILE A 558 5.95 9.33 -8.11
CA ILE A 558 6.59 9.80 -9.34
C ILE A 558 6.24 8.84 -10.48
N ASN A 559 6.36 7.53 -10.22
CA ASN A 559 6.01 6.50 -11.19
C ASN A 559 4.52 6.52 -11.58
N ALA A 560 3.64 6.88 -10.64
CA ALA A 560 2.22 7.05 -10.88
C ALA A 560 1.86 8.37 -11.60
N ARG A 561 2.76 9.36 -11.66
CA ARG A 561 2.56 10.68 -12.32
C ARG A 561 3.48 10.92 -13.51
N ARG A 562 3.94 9.84 -14.15
CA ARG A 562 4.86 9.93 -15.29
C ARG A 562 4.20 10.64 -16.46
N ALA A 563 4.91 11.59 -17.05
CA ALA A 563 4.51 12.14 -18.33
C ALA A 563 4.80 11.12 -19.42
N THR A 564 3.85 10.95 -20.33
CA THR A 564 4.03 10.06 -21.49
C THR A 564 3.44 10.70 -22.72
N LEU A 565 3.96 10.32 -23.88
CA LEU A 565 3.43 10.74 -25.16
C LEU A 565 2.15 9.96 -25.45
N SER A 566 1.19 10.66 -26.04
CA SER A 566 0.00 10.06 -26.63
C SER A 566 -0.07 10.50 -28.08
N ALA A 567 -0.32 9.55 -28.97
CA ALA A 567 -0.55 9.83 -30.37
C ALA A 567 -2.06 9.87 -30.66
N HIS A 568 -2.50 10.89 -31.38
CA HIS A 568 -3.86 11.06 -31.87
C HIS A 568 -3.88 10.79 -33.37
N THR A 569 -4.89 10.07 -33.87
CA THR A 569 -5.18 10.08 -35.31
C THR A 569 -5.99 11.33 -35.66
N LEU A 570 -5.73 11.93 -36.83
CA LEU A 570 -6.33 13.18 -37.29
C LEU A 570 -7.88 13.21 -37.16
N PRO A 571 -8.50 14.36 -36.82
CA PRO A 571 -9.86 14.44 -36.28
C PRO A 571 -11.03 14.08 -37.22
N VAL A 572 -10.91 14.23 -38.55
CA VAL A 572 -12.08 14.15 -39.46
C VAL A 572 -12.55 12.72 -39.74
N SER A 573 -11.64 11.73 -39.81
CA SER A 573 -12.00 10.32 -40.03
C SER A 573 -12.54 9.62 -38.77
N ASN A 574 -12.30 10.22 -37.60
CA ASN A 574 -12.47 9.54 -36.32
C ASN A 574 -13.94 9.32 -35.92
N ALA A 575 -14.83 10.27 -36.19
CA ALA A 575 -16.24 10.15 -35.77
C ALA A 575 -17.03 9.20 -36.68
N ALA A 576 -16.69 9.15 -37.97
CA ALA A 576 -17.32 8.26 -38.93
C ALA A 576 -16.88 6.80 -38.76
N ALA A 577 -15.60 6.56 -38.48
CA ALA A 577 -15.10 5.24 -38.11
C ALA A 577 -15.82 4.68 -36.87
N VAL A 578 -15.95 5.46 -35.79
CA VAL A 578 -16.68 5.03 -34.58
C VAL A 578 -18.12 4.64 -34.91
N ARG A 579 -18.87 5.50 -35.64
CA ARG A 579 -20.25 5.19 -36.03
C ARG A 579 -20.36 3.91 -36.86
N THR A 580 -19.41 3.68 -37.76
CA THR A 580 -19.41 2.48 -38.63
C THR A 580 -19.07 1.23 -37.82
N THR A 581 -18.11 1.31 -36.90
CA THR A 581 -17.83 0.23 -35.92
C THR A 581 -19.05 -0.08 -35.06
N GLU A 582 -19.80 0.95 -34.61
CA GLU A 582 -21.05 0.77 -33.87
C GLU A 582 -22.12 0.04 -34.68
N ARG A 583 -22.27 0.37 -35.97
CA ARG A 583 -23.18 -0.34 -36.88
C ARG A 583 -22.76 -1.80 -37.09
N ALA A 584 -21.49 -2.05 -37.38
CA ALA A 584 -20.96 -3.41 -37.55
C ALA A 584 -21.15 -4.28 -36.29
N ALA A 585 -20.90 -3.72 -35.10
CA ALA A 585 -21.13 -4.41 -33.83
C ALA A 585 -22.60 -4.78 -33.61
N ARG A 586 -23.54 -3.90 -33.98
CA ARG A 586 -24.99 -4.18 -33.86
C ARG A 586 -25.44 -5.32 -34.76
N LEU A 587 -24.83 -5.49 -35.94
CA LEU A 587 -25.14 -6.59 -36.85
C LEU A 587 -24.63 -7.96 -36.35
N MET A 588 -23.50 -7.99 -35.65
CA MET A 588 -22.86 -9.23 -35.18
C MET A 588 -23.21 -9.62 -33.73
N GLY A 589 -23.86 -8.72 -32.98
CA GLY A 589 -24.23 -8.93 -31.59
C GLY A 589 -23.14 -8.57 -30.58
N LYS A 590 -23.51 -8.58 -29.29
CA LYS A 590 -22.71 -8.01 -28.19
C LYS A 590 -21.39 -8.74 -27.87
N ASN A 591 -21.23 -9.97 -28.37
CA ASN A 591 -20.03 -10.80 -28.13
C ASN A 591 -18.93 -10.53 -29.17
N PHE A 592 -19.21 -9.74 -30.21
CA PHE A 592 -18.26 -9.44 -31.27
C PHE A 592 -17.48 -8.14 -30.98
N ASP A 593 -16.16 -8.24 -30.80
CA ASP A 593 -15.32 -7.08 -30.47
C ASP A 593 -14.89 -6.28 -31.72
N ALA A 594 -15.88 -5.70 -32.41
CA ALA A 594 -15.61 -4.78 -33.53
C ALA A 594 -14.81 -3.55 -33.10
N SER A 595 -14.83 -3.21 -31.81
CA SER A 595 -14.12 -2.06 -31.26
C SER A 595 -12.60 -2.19 -31.34
N SER A 596 -12.08 -3.40 -31.56
CA SER A 596 -10.64 -3.63 -31.77
C SER A 596 -10.08 -2.92 -33.02
N THR A 597 -10.91 -2.58 -34.01
CA THR A 597 -10.52 -1.71 -35.14
C THR A 597 -10.12 -0.29 -34.74
N LEU A 598 -10.57 0.16 -33.57
CA LEU A 598 -10.28 1.49 -33.01
C LEU A 598 -9.10 1.46 -32.04
N VAL A 599 -8.36 0.35 -32.00
CA VAL A 599 -7.25 0.18 -31.05
C VAL A 599 -6.13 1.18 -31.31
N GLU A 600 -5.61 1.72 -30.21
CA GLU A 600 -4.53 2.67 -30.13
C GLU A 600 -3.35 2.04 -29.39
N PHE A 601 -2.18 2.70 -29.50
CA PHE A 601 -0.99 2.25 -28.79
C PHE A 601 -1.23 2.14 -27.26
N SER A 602 -1.94 3.11 -26.68
CA SER A 602 -2.22 3.15 -25.24
C SER A 602 -3.24 2.10 -24.76
N ASP A 603 -3.98 1.42 -25.65
CA ASP A 603 -4.85 0.30 -25.25
C ASP A 603 -4.04 -0.90 -24.73
N TYR A 604 -2.87 -1.14 -25.33
CA TYR A 604 -1.99 -2.26 -24.96
C TYR A 604 -0.76 -1.81 -24.18
N PHE A 605 -0.30 -0.57 -24.40
CA PHE A 605 0.90 -0.01 -23.80
C PHE A 605 0.59 1.33 -23.09
N PRO A 606 -0.28 1.33 -22.07
CA PRO A 606 -0.59 2.55 -21.32
C PRO A 606 0.67 3.06 -20.62
N GLY A 607 0.92 4.36 -20.76
CA GLY A 607 1.98 5.10 -20.09
C GLY A 607 1.65 5.46 -18.64
N TYR A 608 0.37 5.49 -18.28
CA TYR A 608 -0.09 5.75 -16.91
C TYR A 608 -1.38 5.01 -16.55
N GLU A 609 -1.65 4.90 -15.24
CA GLU A 609 -2.81 4.17 -14.71
C GLU A 609 -4.13 4.80 -15.18
N GLY A 610 -4.89 4.01 -15.94
CA GLY A 610 -6.22 4.30 -16.44
C GLY A 610 -6.23 4.90 -17.84
N GLN A 611 -5.08 5.07 -18.49
CA GLN A 611 -5.01 5.63 -19.85
C GLN A 611 -5.77 4.78 -20.87
N GLU A 612 -5.66 3.44 -20.75
CA GLU A 612 -6.37 2.48 -21.60
C GLU A 612 -7.89 2.53 -21.40
N LEU A 613 -8.39 3.09 -20.29
CA LEU A 613 -9.82 3.29 -20.04
C LEU A 613 -10.38 4.54 -20.75
N GLU A 614 -9.49 5.40 -21.25
CA GLU A 614 -9.80 6.69 -21.88
C GLU A 614 -9.63 6.65 -23.41
N THR A 615 -9.10 5.55 -23.97
CA THR A 615 -8.94 5.35 -25.41
C THR A 615 -10.27 5.34 -26.15
N ARG A 616 -10.23 5.50 -27.47
CA ARG A 616 -11.46 5.43 -28.28
C ARG A 616 -12.09 4.05 -28.27
N ARG A 617 -11.28 2.99 -28.30
CA ARG A 617 -11.78 1.63 -28.14
C ARG A 617 -12.58 1.51 -26.85
N ALA A 618 -11.99 1.81 -25.70
CA ALA A 618 -12.66 1.70 -24.39
C ALA A 618 -13.95 2.54 -24.31
N ARG A 619 -13.93 3.78 -24.81
CA ARG A 619 -15.13 4.64 -24.87
C ARG A 619 -16.23 4.05 -25.75
N THR A 620 -15.87 3.53 -26.92
CA THR A 620 -16.82 2.94 -27.88
C THR A 620 -17.41 1.65 -27.32
N SER A 621 -16.58 0.73 -26.79
CA SER A 621 -17.05 -0.52 -26.17
C SER A 621 -18.04 -0.25 -25.03
N ARG A 622 -17.78 0.78 -24.20
CA ARG A 622 -18.72 1.24 -23.16
C ARG A 622 -20.03 1.73 -23.73
N SER A 623 -19.98 2.63 -24.71
CA SER A 623 -21.19 3.23 -25.30
C SER A 623 -22.11 2.19 -25.92
N LEU A 624 -21.53 1.10 -26.44
CA LEU A 624 -22.24 -0.03 -27.05
C LEU A 624 -22.68 -1.11 -26.06
N ASN A 625 -22.26 -1.03 -24.78
CA ASN A 625 -22.45 -2.10 -23.79
C ASN A 625 -21.96 -3.46 -24.30
N LEU A 626 -20.77 -3.49 -24.93
CA LEU A 626 -20.15 -4.75 -25.37
C LEU A 626 -19.78 -5.62 -24.16
N ALA A 627 -19.80 -6.94 -24.34
CA ALA A 627 -19.34 -7.86 -23.32
C ALA A 627 -17.86 -7.56 -22.99
N GLY A 628 -17.54 -7.43 -21.69
CA GLY A 628 -16.18 -7.11 -21.24
C GLY A 628 -15.74 -5.65 -21.41
N ALA A 629 -16.64 -4.73 -21.76
CA ALA A 629 -16.31 -3.31 -21.86
C ALA A 629 -15.77 -2.75 -20.53
N PRO A 630 -14.62 -2.05 -20.53
CA PRO A 630 -14.02 -1.53 -19.30
C PRO A 630 -14.85 -0.38 -18.72
N PRO A 631 -14.95 -0.20 -17.38
CA PRO A 631 -15.68 0.93 -16.80
C PRO A 631 -15.01 2.27 -17.12
N ALA A 632 -15.74 3.38 -16.93
CA ALA A 632 -15.15 4.70 -17.00
C ALA A 632 -14.12 4.86 -15.87
N ARG A 633 -13.01 5.57 -16.12
CA ARG A 633 -11.95 5.74 -15.11
C ARG A 633 -12.47 6.30 -13.79
N ALA A 634 -13.37 7.29 -13.84
CA ALA A 634 -13.98 7.90 -12.67
C ALA A 634 -14.82 6.92 -11.83
N THR A 635 -15.34 5.84 -12.43
CA THR A 635 -16.16 4.82 -11.78
C THR A 635 -15.44 3.48 -11.65
N ALA A 636 -14.16 3.42 -12.03
CA ALA A 636 -13.38 2.20 -12.02
C ALA A 636 -13.17 1.72 -10.59
N LYS A 637 -13.57 0.46 -10.32
CA LYS A 637 -13.32 -0.19 -9.04
C LYS A 637 -11.81 -0.38 -8.83
N ARG A 638 -11.40 -0.54 -7.56
CA ARG A 638 -9.99 -0.79 -7.18
C ARG A 638 -9.34 -1.95 -7.95
N ALA A 639 -10.09 -3.02 -8.24
CA ALA A 639 -9.56 -4.16 -9.00
C ALA A 639 -9.14 -3.78 -10.44
N VAL A 640 -9.95 -2.97 -11.13
CA VAL A 640 -9.65 -2.50 -12.50
C VAL A 640 -8.44 -1.57 -12.50
N LEU A 641 -8.36 -0.66 -11.52
CA LEU A 641 -7.19 0.20 -11.35
C LEU A 641 -5.92 -0.58 -11.05
N ARG A 642 -5.99 -1.66 -10.28
CA ARG A 642 -4.85 -2.58 -10.06
C ARG A 642 -4.42 -3.28 -11.36
N GLN A 643 -5.36 -3.76 -12.17
CA GLN A 643 -5.05 -4.33 -13.49
C GLN A 643 -4.39 -3.30 -14.41
N SER A 644 -4.88 -2.06 -14.38
CA SER A 644 -4.29 -0.94 -15.11
C SER A 644 -2.83 -0.69 -14.70
N ARG A 645 -2.53 -0.68 -13.40
CA ARG A 645 -1.14 -0.59 -12.91
C ARG A 645 -0.26 -1.74 -13.43
N ALA A 646 -0.78 -2.96 -13.44
CA ALA A 646 -0.06 -4.10 -14.00
C ALA A 646 0.20 -3.92 -15.51
N ALA A 647 -0.77 -3.38 -16.26
CA ALA A 647 -0.61 -3.07 -17.67
C ALA A 647 0.47 -2.00 -17.91
N VAL A 648 0.53 -0.93 -17.11
CA VAL A 648 1.59 0.09 -17.18
C VAL A 648 2.97 -0.51 -16.90
N ARG A 649 3.09 -1.34 -15.84
CA ARG A 649 4.36 -2.02 -15.52
C ARG A 649 4.84 -2.93 -16.64
N ARG A 650 3.91 -3.62 -17.32
CA ARG A 650 4.22 -4.40 -18.52
C ARG A 650 4.67 -3.46 -19.65
N ALA A 651 3.90 -2.41 -19.95
CA ALA A 651 4.16 -1.46 -21.03
C ALA A 651 5.54 -0.78 -20.96
N THR A 652 6.15 -0.65 -19.78
CA THR A 652 7.46 -0.02 -19.61
C THR A 652 8.61 -1.02 -19.41
N SER A 653 8.36 -2.32 -19.49
CA SER A 653 9.35 -3.37 -19.20
C SER A 653 9.60 -4.25 -20.42
N PHE A 654 10.83 -4.25 -20.91
CA PHE A 654 11.21 -5.06 -22.08
C PHE A 654 10.99 -6.55 -21.85
N VAL A 655 11.39 -7.05 -20.67
CA VAL A 655 11.30 -8.47 -20.32
C VAL A 655 9.86 -8.96 -20.23
N ARG A 656 8.94 -8.12 -19.73
CA ARG A 656 7.50 -8.43 -19.69
C ARG A 656 6.86 -8.41 -21.09
N LEU A 657 7.38 -7.57 -21.97
CA LEU A 657 6.85 -7.34 -23.30
C LEU A 657 7.31 -8.37 -24.35
N ARG A 658 8.52 -8.92 -24.22
CA ARG A 658 9.07 -9.86 -25.22
C ARG A 658 8.17 -11.09 -25.46
N GLY A 659 7.46 -11.57 -24.44
CA GLY A 659 6.52 -12.69 -24.51
C GLY A 659 5.04 -12.27 -24.56
N PHE A 660 4.74 -10.98 -24.67
CA PHE A 660 3.37 -10.49 -24.70
C PHE A 660 2.77 -10.64 -26.11
N SER A 661 1.58 -11.22 -26.20
CA SER A 661 0.90 -11.55 -27.47
C SER A 661 0.65 -10.40 -28.43
N ARG A 662 0.55 -9.17 -27.92
CA ARG A 662 0.32 -7.98 -28.74
C ARG A 662 1.63 -7.38 -29.28
N ILE A 663 2.75 -8.09 -29.12
CA ILE A 663 4.05 -7.70 -29.67
C ILE A 663 4.51 -8.74 -30.68
N GLY A 664 4.18 -8.49 -31.94
CA GLY A 664 4.88 -9.07 -33.07
C GLY A 664 6.16 -8.29 -33.36
N GLY A 665 6.02 -6.97 -33.55
CA GLY A 665 6.99 -6.16 -34.31
C GLY A 665 8.37 -5.88 -33.71
N VAL A 666 8.77 -4.60 -33.66
CA VAL A 666 10.09 -4.15 -33.18
C VAL A 666 10.02 -3.72 -31.72
N LEU A 667 10.81 -4.39 -30.87
CA LEU A 667 10.98 -4.08 -29.46
C LEU A 667 12.42 -3.58 -29.20
N ILE A 668 12.54 -2.29 -28.84
CA ILE A 668 13.80 -1.58 -28.54
C ILE A 668 13.57 -0.77 -27.26
N GLY A 669 14.49 -0.74 -26.32
CA GLY A 669 14.24 -0.20 -24.97
C GLY A 669 14.65 -1.15 -23.86
N ARG A 670 15.51 -2.13 -24.15
CA ARG A 670 15.96 -3.11 -23.16
C ARG A 670 16.77 -2.42 -22.07
N GLU A 671 16.47 -2.75 -20.83
CA GLU A 671 17.28 -2.34 -19.69
C GLU A 671 18.64 -3.06 -19.74
N ALA A 672 19.71 -2.38 -19.30
CA ALA A 672 21.03 -3.01 -19.21
C ALA A 672 20.99 -4.22 -18.26
N GLU A 673 21.71 -5.28 -18.62
CA GLU A 673 22.03 -6.35 -17.67
C GLU A 673 22.98 -5.79 -16.60
N GLU A 674 22.92 -6.35 -15.39
CA GLU A 674 23.67 -5.89 -14.21
C GLU A 674 25.07 -5.36 -14.57
N GLY A 675 25.36 -4.14 -14.13
CA GLY A 675 26.61 -3.45 -14.39
C GLY A 675 26.86 -2.36 -13.34
N PRO A 676 28.13 -1.95 -13.12
CA PRO A 676 28.43 -0.87 -12.19
C PRO A 676 27.78 0.44 -12.65
N GLN A 677 27.42 1.31 -11.70
CA GLN A 677 27.10 2.69 -12.05
C GLN A 677 28.32 3.34 -12.67
N LEU A 678 28.17 3.85 -13.89
CA LEU A 678 29.28 4.33 -14.69
C LEU A 678 29.64 5.77 -14.32
N ARG A 679 30.82 6.02 -13.74
CA ARG A 679 31.26 7.40 -13.42
C ARG A 679 31.59 8.19 -14.69
N VAL A 680 30.66 9.03 -15.13
CA VAL A 680 30.88 9.99 -16.23
C VAL A 680 31.45 11.28 -15.64
N ASP A 681 32.70 11.56 -16.01
CA ASP A 681 33.44 12.74 -15.54
C ASP A 681 33.22 13.95 -16.47
N ARG A 682 33.01 13.72 -17.77
CA ARG A 682 32.74 14.76 -18.77
C ARG A 682 31.77 14.27 -19.83
N PHE A 683 30.81 15.12 -20.20
CA PHE A 683 29.89 14.91 -21.33
C PHE A 683 29.77 16.21 -22.12
N ASP A 684 30.25 16.19 -23.35
CA ASP A 684 30.20 17.32 -24.28
C ASP A 684 29.49 16.88 -25.57
N TRP A 685 28.85 17.81 -26.25
CA TRP A 685 28.21 17.52 -27.54
C TRP A 685 28.31 18.70 -28.51
N THR A 686 28.28 18.38 -29.80
CA THR A 686 28.27 19.35 -30.88
C THR A 686 27.24 18.96 -31.93
N ILE A 687 26.58 19.96 -32.51
CA ILE A 687 25.59 19.78 -33.56
C ILE A 687 25.99 20.59 -34.79
N GLY A 688 26.21 19.90 -35.90
CA GLY A 688 26.26 20.47 -37.25
C GLY A 688 24.95 20.27 -37.98
N LYS A 689 24.84 20.81 -39.20
CA LYS A 689 23.60 20.75 -40.02
C LYS A 689 23.06 19.34 -40.27
N ARG A 690 23.94 18.31 -40.27
CA ARG A 690 23.60 16.91 -40.57
C ARG A 690 24.31 15.90 -39.67
N ALA A 691 24.98 16.37 -38.61
CA ALA A 691 25.84 15.53 -37.81
C ALA A 691 25.77 15.98 -36.36
N PHE A 692 25.34 15.08 -35.49
CA PHE A 692 25.47 15.20 -34.06
C PHE A 692 26.65 14.35 -33.59
N ARG A 693 27.49 14.90 -32.73
CA ARG A 693 28.59 14.17 -32.09
C ARG A 693 28.58 14.46 -30.60
N PHE A 694 28.96 13.48 -29.81
CA PHE A 694 29.17 13.67 -28.38
C PHE A 694 30.44 12.98 -27.91
N GLU A 695 31.02 13.51 -26.85
CA GLU A 695 32.21 12.98 -26.20
C GLU A 695 31.88 12.58 -24.76
N LEU A 696 32.41 11.44 -24.33
CA LEU A 696 32.28 10.94 -22.95
C LEU A 696 33.65 10.63 -22.37
N ALA A 697 33.96 11.21 -21.21
CA ALA A 697 35.07 10.79 -20.37
C ALA A 697 34.54 10.00 -19.17
N VAL A 698 35.06 8.81 -18.94
CA VAL A 698 34.57 7.86 -17.94
C VAL A 698 35.70 7.40 -17.04
N ALA A 699 35.49 7.44 -15.71
CA ALA A 699 36.40 6.91 -14.70
C ALA A 699 37.89 7.32 -14.88
N GLY A 700 38.15 8.58 -15.25
CA GLY A 700 39.49 9.12 -15.47
C GLY A 700 40.14 8.73 -16.79
N LYS A 701 39.42 8.01 -17.68
CA LYS A 701 39.90 7.64 -19.01
C LYS A 701 39.76 8.81 -19.99
N PRO A 702 40.57 8.83 -21.07
CA PRO A 702 40.44 9.82 -22.14
C PRO A 702 39.02 9.87 -22.72
N ALA A 703 38.60 11.06 -23.13
CA ALA A 703 37.29 11.23 -23.75
C ALA A 703 37.19 10.41 -25.05
N MET A 704 36.11 9.64 -25.17
CA MET A 704 35.76 8.90 -26.38
C MET A 704 34.70 9.66 -27.17
N SER A 705 34.92 9.81 -28.48
CA SER A 705 33.99 10.49 -29.38
C SER A 705 33.04 9.51 -30.06
N PHE A 706 31.76 9.86 -30.11
CA PHE A 706 30.69 9.07 -30.71
C PHE A 706 29.97 9.87 -31.81
N GLY A 707 29.64 9.17 -32.90
CA GLY A 707 29.00 9.74 -34.08
C GLY A 707 29.94 9.81 -35.30
N PRO A 708 29.54 10.49 -36.38
CA PRO A 708 28.37 11.35 -36.48
C PRO A 708 27.04 10.58 -36.48
N PHE A 709 26.03 11.11 -35.81
CA PHE A 709 24.65 10.65 -35.86
C PHE A 709 23.75 11.65 -36.57
N ASP A 710 22.65 11.18 -37.16
CA ASP A 710 21.61 12.08 -37.68
C ASP A 710 20.91 12.79 -36.50
N PRO A 711 20.86 14.13 -36.46
CA PRO A 711 20.18 14.88 -35.40
C PRO A 711 18.70 14.51 -35.22
N ALA A 712 17.98 14.09 -36.27
CA ALA A 712 16.61 13.62 -36.16
C ALA A 712 16.54 12.30 -35.38
N ILE A 713 17.43 11.35 -35.66
CA ILE A 713 17.52 10.08 -34.90
C ILE A 713 17.85 10.36 -33.43
N VAL A 714 18.77 11.29 -33.16
CA VAL A 714 19.11 11.71 -31.79
C VAL A 714 17.88 12.25 -31.05
N HIS A 715 17.12 13.14 -31.68
CA HIS A 715 15.90 13.67 -31.11
C HIS A 715 14.88 12.57 -30.78
N LEU A 716 14.60 11.70 -31.76
CA LEU A 716 13.61 10.64 -31.64
C LEU A 716 14.03 9.58 -30.62
N ALA A 717 15.31 9.20 -30.57
CA ALA A 717 15.86 8.29 -29.56
C ALA A 717 15.73 8.85 -28.14
N LEU A 718 15.94 10.16 -27.97
CA LEU A 718 15.79 10.81 -26.68
C LEU A 718 14.32 10.92 -26.24
N LEU A 719 13.40 11.29 -27.14
CA LEU A 719 11.96 11.26 -26.87
C LEU A 719 11.48 9.85 -26.50
N TYR A 720 11.94 8.86 -27.24
CA TYR A 720 11.62 7.45 -27.02
C TYR A 720 12.12 6.96 -25.65
N ALA A 721 13.37 7.24 -25.30
CA ALA A 721 13.94 6.90 -24.01
C ALA A 721 13.24 7.63 -22.84
N ALA A 722 12.82 8.88 -23.03
CA ALA A 722 12.08 9.65 -22.04
C ALA A 722 10.67 9.09 -21.80
N ASP A 723 10.01 8.54 -22.82
CA ASP A 723 8.70 7.90 -22.71
C ASP A 723 8.74 6.51 -22.04
N GLN A 724 9.91 5.85 -22.07
CA GLN A 724 10.23 4.56 -21.43
C GLN A 724 9.54 3.31 -21.98
N ARG A 725 8.50 3.42 -22.81
CA ARG A 725 7.84 2.24 -23.40
C ARG A 725 8.71 1.64 -24.51
N PRO A 726 9.12 0.35 -24.43
CA PRO A 726 10.10 -0.22 -25.35
C PRO A 726 9.49 -0.79 -26.64
N THR A 727 8.19 -0.62 -26.88
CA THR A 727 7.56 -1.03 -28.14
C THR A 727 7.75 0.06 -29.18
N ALA A 728 8.60 -0.17 -30.19
CA ALA A 728 8.84 0.78 -31.27
C ALA A 728 7.73 0.73 -32.32
N VAL A 729 7.37 -0.48 -32.75
CA VAL A 729 6.22 -0.73 -33.62
C VAL A 729 5.72 -2.15 -33.38
N THR A 730 4.41 -2.36 -33.44
CA THR A 730 3.83 -3.69 -33.47
C THR A 730 2.62 -3.72 -34.40
N MET A 731 2.30 -4.90 -34.90
CA MET A 731 1.09 -5.16 -35.65
C MET A 731 0.17 -6.04 -34.82
N VAL A 732 -1.12 -5.72 -34.82
CA VAL A 732 -2.14 -6.45 -34.07
C VAL A 732 -3.32 -6.77 -34.97
N THR A 733 -3.94 -7.92 -34.73
CA THR A 733 -5.22 -8.26 -35.35
C THR A 733 -6.30 -7.31 -34.83
N ALA A 734 -7.16 -6.84 -35.73
CA ALA A 734 -8.19 -5.85 -35.43
C ALA A 734 -9.53 -6.27 -36.06
N PRO A 735 -10.13 -7.39 -35.60
CA PRO A 735 -11.41 -7.86 -36.12
C PRO A 735 -12.48 -6.76 -36.03
N PRO A 736 -13.35 -6.64 -37.03
CA PRO A 736 -13.59 -7.57 -38.13
C PRO A 736 -12.64 -7.48 -39.33
N LEU A 737 -11.71 -6.52 -39.34
CA LEU A 737 -10.89 -6.29 -40.51
C LEU A 737 -9.78 -7.36 -40.64
N PRO A 738 -9.56 -7.90 -41.85
CA PRO A 738 -8.44 -8.81 -42.09
C PRO A 738 -7.08 -8.11 -42.09
N GLU A 739 -7.05 -6.80 -42.30
CA GLU A 739 -5.83 -6.01 -42.25
C GLU A 739 -5.29 -5.91 -40.81
N LEU A 740 -3.97 -5.90 -40.69
CA LEU A 740 -3.34 -5.70 -39.38
C LEU A 740 -3.28 -4.21 -39.07
N ARG A 741 -3.63 -3.87 -37.83
CA ARG A 741 -3.46 -2.51 -37.31
C ARG A 741 -2.00 -2.31 -36.92
N ILE A 742 -1.37 -1.24 -37.39
CA ILE A 742 0.01 -0.89 -37.04
C ILE A 742 0.00 0.13 -35.90
N LEU A 743 0.61 -0.24 -34.78
CA LEU A 743 0.76 0.59 -33.59
C LEU A 743 2.22 1.01 -33.47
N HIS A 744 2.51 2.25 -33.81
CA HIS A 744 3.83 2.86 -33.60
C HIS A 744 3.92 3.45 -32.20
N HIS A 745 5.13 3.45 -31.64
CA HIS A 745 5.45 4.29 -30.49
C HIS A 745 5.08 5.74 -30.80
N PRO A 746 4.45 6.50 -29.87
CA PRO A 746 4.04 7.88 -30.14
C PRO A 746 5.16 8.78 -30.65
N ALA A 747 6.38 8.64 -30.13
CA ALA A 747 7.56 9.38 -30.62
C ALA A 747 7.90 9.11 -32.11
N LEU A 748 7.50 7.97 -32.67
CA LEU A 748 7.83 7.55 -34.04
C LEU A 748 6.66 7.77 -35.02
N VAL A 749 5.50 8.22 -34.53
CA VAL A 749 4.33 8.48 -35.37
C VAL A 749 4.61 9.65 -36.32
N ASP A 750 4.33 9.44 -37.61
CA ASP A 750 4.53 10.42 -38.69
C ASP A 750 5.97 10.95 -38.80
N THR A 751 6.93 10.04 -38.65
CA THR A 751 8.36 10.30 -38.84
C THR A 751 8.98 9.31 -39.84
N GLY A 752 10.08 9.71 -40.50
CA GLY A 752 10.82 8.80 -41.37
C GLY A 752 11.35 7.57 -40.62
N LEU A 753 11.79 7.75 -39.38
CA LEU A 753 12.25 6.66 -38.53
C LEU A 753 11.14 5.67 -38.16
N GLY A 754 9.90 6.13 -37.95
CA GLY A 754 8.75 5.24 -37.74
C GLY A 754 8.46 4.35 -38.94
N CYS A 755 8.55 4.90 -40.17
CA CYS A 755 8.47 4.10 -41.40
C CYS A 755 9.57 3.02 -41.42
N ARG A 756 10.81 3.41 -41.08
CA ARG A 756 11.98 2.51 -41.03
C ARG A 756 11.84 1.43 -39.97
N ALA A 757 11.28 1.73 -38.80
CA ALA A 757 10.98 0.73 -37.77
C ALA A 757 9.97 -0.31 -38.27
N ARG A 758 8.90 0.10 -38.96
CA ARG A 758 7.97 -0.84 -39.62
C ARG A 758 8.69 -1.66 -40.71
N ARG A 759 9.50 -1.02 -41.53
CA ARG A 759 10.24 -1.67 -42.61
C ARG A 759 11.20 -2.74 -42.07
N LEU A 760 11.88 -2.46 -40.96
CA LEU A 760 12.76 -3.40 -40.26
C LEU A 760 12.02 -4.68 -39.84
N ASP A 761 10.77 -4.56 -39.38
CA ASP A 761 9.94 -5.71 -39.01
C ASP A 761 9.67 -6.64 -40.21
N GLN A 762 9.41 -6.03 -41.37
CA GLN A 762 9.10 -6.76 -42.61
C GLN A 762 10.28 -7.55 -43.17
N PHE A 763 11.52 -7.26 -42.75
CA PHE A 763 12.70 -7.99 -43.25
C PHE A 763 12.58 -9.50 -42.98
N ALA A 764 12.06 -9.89 -41.82
CA ALA A 764 11.92 -11.30 -41.48
C ALA A 764 10.96 -12.02 -42.42
N ASP A 765 9.82 -11.39 -42.73
CA ASP A 765 8.82 -11.96 -43.63
C ASP A 765 9.31 -11.97 -45.09
N GLU A 766 10.02 -10.94 -45.54
CA GLU A 766 10.61 -10.91 -46.89
C GLU A 766 11.65 -11.99 -47.11
N VAL A 767 12.56 -12.18 -46.15
CA VAL A 767 13.55 -13.26 -46.25
C VAL A 767 12.86 -14.62 -46.23
N THR A 768 11.85 -14.80 -45.37
CA THR A 768 11.07 -16.05 -45.31
C THR A 768 10.42 -16.34 -46.67
N GLY A 769 9.81 -15.33 -47.32
CA GLY A 769 9.18 -15.52 -48.63
C GLY A 769 10.15 -15.73 -49.81
N ARG A 770 11.43 -15.37 -49.65
CA ARG A 770 12.46 -15.57 -50.70
C ARG A 770 13.21 -16.89 -50.58
N VAL A 771 13.33 -17.43 -49.36
CA VAL A 771 14.12 -18.63 -49.07
C VAL A 771 13.18 -19.79 -48.75
N SER A 772 12.93 -20.66 -49.73
CA SER A 772 11.99 -21.79 -49.60
C SER A 772 12.27 -22.68 -48.39
N ALA A 773 13.54 -23.00 -48.12
CA ALA A 773 13.94 -23.78 -46.95
C ALA A 773 13.58 -23.11 -45.61
N LEU A 774 13.60 -21.78 -45.55
CA LEU A 774 13.21 -21.04 -44.35
C LEU A 774 11.68 -20.99 -44.20
N GLN A 775 10.96 -20.85 -45.31
CA GLN A 775 9.51 -20.95 -45.33
C GLN A 775 9.02 -22.32 -44.85
N GLU A 776 9.57 -23.40 -45.41
CA GLU A 776 9.23 -24.78 -45.03
C GLU A 776 9.52 -25.02 -43.55
N LEU A 777 10.69 -24.59 -43.06
CA LEU A 777 11.05 -24.72 -41.64
C LEU A 777 10.07 -23.96 -40.72
N ARG A 778 9.71 -22.71 -41.08
CA ARG A 778 8.74 -21.92 -40.32
C ARG A 778 7.36 -22.59 -40.32
N GLU A 779 6.91 -23.11 -41.46
CA GLU A 779 5.63 -23.80 -41.59
C GLU A 779 5.58 -25.06 -40.72
N ILE A 780 6.64 -25.88 -40.71
CA ILE A 780 6.74 -27.07 -39.85
C ILE A 780 6.70 -26.70 -38.36
N GLU A 781 7.52 -25.72 -37.93
CA GLU A 781 7.53 -25.30 -36.52
C GLU A 781 6.18 -24.69 -36.09
N THR A 782 5.50 -23.96 -36.99
CA THR A 782 4.13 -23.47 -36.78
C THR A 782 3.12 -24.60 -36.64
N LEU A 783 3.12 -25.58 -37.56
CA LEU A 783 2.23 -26.74 -37.50
C LEU A 783 2.45 -27.56 -36.22
N HIS A 784 3.69 -27.70 -35.76
CA HIS A 784 3.98 -28.36 -34.49
C HIS A 784 3.37 -27.61 -33.31
N ALA A 785 3.50 -26.28 -33.26
CA ALA A 785 2.90 -25.48 -32.21
C ALA A 785 1.36 -25.51 -32.23
N GLU A 786 0.76 -25.38 -33.43
CA GLU A 786 -0.67 -25.55 -33.67
C GLU A 786 -1.14 -26.91 -33.15
N GLY A 787 -0.45 -27.99 -33.52
CA GLY A 787 -0.80 -29.35 -33.11
C GLY A 787 -0.73 -29.58 -31.61
N GLU A 788 0.30 -29.05 -30.91
CA GLU A 788 0.38 -29.18 -29.46
C GLU A 788 -0.76 -28.45 -28.73
N ILE A 789 -1.09 -27.24 -29.18
CA ILE A 789 -2.16 -26.43 -28.57
C ILE A 789 -3.54 -27.04 -28.88
N ALA A 790 -3.74 -27.52 -30.11
CA ALA A 790 -4.97 -28.21 -30.52
C ALA A 790 -5.20 -29.47 -29.67
N LEU A 791 -4.17 -30.32 -29.48
CA LEU A 791 -4.27 -31.51 -28.62
C LEU A 791 -4.58 -31.14 -27.17
N HIS A 792 -3.96 -30.08 -26.63
CA HIS A 792 -4.27 -29.60 -25.28
C HIS A 792 -5.72 -29.12 -25.15
N ASN A 793 -6.19 -28.26 -26.07
CA ASN A 793 -7.55 -27.74 -26.06
C ASN A 793 -8.59 -28.86 -26.25
N LEU A 794 -8.29 -29.87 -27.06
CA LEU A 794 -9.12 -31.06 -27.23
C LEU A 794 -9.24 -31.85 -25.91
N VAL A 795 -8.13 -32.17 -25.24
CA VAL A 795 -8.16 -32.90 -23.94
C VAL A 795 -8.90 -32.10 -22.89
N ARG A 796 -8.67 -30.78 -22.82
CA ARG A 796 -9.41 -29.87 -21.94
C ARG A 796 -10.92 -29.97 -22.18
N ASN A 797 -11.37 -29.85 -23.44
CA ASN A 797 -12.80 -29.91 -23.77
C ASN A 797 -13.40 -31.27 -23.40
N ILE A 798 -12.70 -32.37 -23.71
CA ILE A 798 -13.08 -33.73 -23.30
C ILE A 798 -13.22 -33.83 -21.78
N GLN A 799 -12.26 -33.33 -21.03
CA GLN A 799 -12.31 -33.33 -19.56
C GLN A 799 -13.51 -32.55 -19.04
N ILE A 800 -13.77 -31.36 -19.59
CA ILE A 800 -14.89 -30.53 -19.15
C ILE A 800 -16.22 -31.26 -19.37
N VAL A 801 -16.42 -31.80 -20.56
CA VAL A 801 -17.66 -32.51 -20.93
C VAL A 801 -17.80 -33.79 -20.09
N ALA A 802 -16.76 -34.63 -20.00
CA ALA A 802 -16.81 -35.89 -19.26
C ALA A 802 -17.11 -35.66 -17.76
N ILE A 803 -16.41 -34.73 -17.12
CA ILE A 803 -16.62 -34.40 -15.70
C ILE A 803 -18.03 -33.83 -15.50
N SER A 804 -18.52 -32.98 -16.41
CA SER A 804 -19.87 -32.39 -16.32
C SER A 804 -21.01 -33.40 -16.33
N GLN A 805 -20.77 -34.61 -16.83
CA GLN A 805 -21.77 -35.66 -16.86
C GLN A 805 -21.85 -36.44 -15.53
N THR A 806 -20.80 -36.38 -14.70
CA THR A 806 -20.77 -37.05 -13.38
C THR A 806 -21.66 -36.33 -12.35
N PRO A 807 -22.22 -37.05 -11.34
CA PRO A 807 -23.04 -36.41 -10.30
C PRO A 807 -22.31 -35.29 -9.54
N ASP A 808 -21.06 -35.54 -9.13
CA ASP A 808 -20.25 -34.56 -8.40
C ASP A 808 -19.82 -33.38 -9.30
N GLY A 809 -19.54 -33.65 -10.58
CA GLY A 809 -19.22 -32.61 -11.55
C GLY A 809 -20.39 -31.67 -11.82
N LYS A 810 -21.62 -32.19 -11.98
CA LYS A 810 -22.84 -31.36 -12.10
C LYS A 810 -23.01 -30.43 -10.91
N LYS A 811 -22.82 -30.97 -9.70
CA LYS A 811 -22.89 -30.19 -8.46
C LYS A 811 -21.81 -29.11 -8.41
N ALA A 812 -20.58 -29.43 -8.81
CA ALA A 812 -19.48 -28.48 -8.86
C ALA A 812 -19.72 -27.35 -9.89
N ILE A 813 -20.11 -27.69 -11.12
CA ILE A 813 -20.41 -26.71 -12.18
C ILE A 813 -21.52 -25.76 -11.75
N ALA A 814 -22.60 -26.29 -11.16
CA ALA A 814 -23.67 -25.47 -10.62
C ALA A 814 -23.17 -24.56 -9.48
N GLY A 815 -22.34 -25.09 -8.57
CA GLY A 815 -21.73 -24.33 -7.48
C GLY A 815 -20.81 -23.19 -7.96
N TYR A 816 -20.15 -23.35 -9.10
CA TYR A 816 -19.32 -22.31 -9.73
C TYR A 816 -20.09 -21.37 -10.66
N GLY A 817 -21.35 -21.67 -11.01
CA GLY A 817 -22.07 -20.95 -12.06
C GLY A 817 -21.42 -21.12 -13.44
N ALA A 818 -20.79 -22.27 -13.72
CA ALA A 818 -19.88 -22.47 -14.84
C ALA A 818 -20.52 -23.14 -16.08
N GLN A 819 -21.85 -23.13 -16.20
CA GLN A 819 -22.55 -23.82 -17.30
C GLN A 819 -22.11 -23.31 -18.68
N SER A 820 -21.85 -22.00 -18.81
CA SER A 820 -21.37 -21.41 -20.06
C SER A 820 -20.04 -21.99 -20.55
N PHE A 821 -19.16 -22.47 -19.65
CA PHE A 821 -17.90 -23.11 -20.02
C PHE A 821 -18.12 -24.53 -20.55
N VAL A 822 -19.12 -25.25 -20.02
CA VAL A 822 -19.52 -26.58 -20.50
C VAL A 822 -20.16 -26.46 -21.87
N ASP A 823 -21.04 -25.48 -22.05
CA ASP A 823 -21.69 -25.22 -23.33
C ASP A 823 -20.64 -24.83 -24.39
N ALA A 824 -19.68 -23.97 -24.03
CA ALA A 824 -18.57 -23.61 -24.92
C ALA A 824 -17.68 -24.81 -25.27
N ALA A 825 -17.34 -25.67 -24.30
CA ALA A 825 -16.55 -26.88 -24.55
C ALA A 825 -17.28 -27.92 -25.40
N SER A 826 -18.61 -28.06 -25.22
CA SER A 826 -19.44 -29.00 -25.97
C SER A 826 -19.65 -28.56 -27.42
N ASN A 827 -19.68 -27.25 -27.66
CA ASN A 827 -19.85 -26.66 -28.99
C ASN A 827 -18.53 -26.37 -29.70
N ALA A 828 -17.39 -26.57 -29.03
CA ALA A 828 -16.07 -26.36 -29.63
C ALA A 828 -15.78 -27.48 -30.63
N SER A 829 -15.80 -27.14 -31.93
CA SER A 829 -15.28 -28.00 -32.99
C SER A 829 -13.93 -27.43 -33.44
N PRO A 830 -12.84 -28.22 -33.40
CA PRO A 830 -11.60 -27.83 -34.06
C PRO A 830 -11.84 -27.63 -35.55
N ASP A 831 -11.10 -26.73 -36.18
CA ASP A 831 -11.12 -26.60 -37.64
C ASP A 831 -10.27 -27.70 -38.33
N GLU A 832 -10.40 -27.83 -39.65
CA GLU A 832 -9.67 -28.87 -40.42
C GLU A 832 -8.15 -28.74 -40.28
N ARG A 833 -7.63 -27.52 -40.12
CA ARG A 833 -6.20 -27.26 -40.00
C ARG A 833 -5.68 -27.66 -38.63
N GLU A 834 -6.42 -27.35 -37.56
CA GLU A 834 -6.11 -27.77 -36.20
C GLU A 834 -6.08 -29.31 -36.09
N LEU A 835 -7.03 -29.99 -36.74
CA LEU A 835 -7.05 -31.46 -36.80
C LEU A 835 -5.82 -32.02 -37.52
N LEU A 836 -5.48 -31.48 -38.69
CA LEU A 836 -4.28 -31.89 -39.42
C LEU A 836 -3.00 -31.65 -38.61
N ALA A 837 -2.87 -30.49 -37.98
CA ALA A 837 -1.73 -30.15 -37.13
C ALA A 837 -1.62 -31.11 -35.94
N ALA A 838 -2.74 -31.46 -35.31
CA ALA A 838 -2.79 -32.43 -34.23
C ALA A 838 -2.34 -33.84 -34.70
N GLU A 839 -2.78 -34.30 -35.87
CA GLU A 839 -2.37 -35.58 -36.44
C GLU A 839 -0.86 -35.64 -36.76
N ILE A 840 -0.32 -34.57 -37.33
CA ILE A 840 1.13 -34.42 -37.55
C ILE A 840 1.87 -34.53 -36.21
N ARG A 841 1.38 -33.84 -35.18
CA ARG A 841 2.02 -33.87 -33.86
C ARG A 841 1.92 -35.22 -33.17
N LEU A 842 0.83 -35.97 -33.35
CA LEU A 842 0.69 -37.35 -32.85
C LEU A 842 1.63 -38.34 -33.54
N SER A 843 1.98 -38.06 -34.79
CA SER A 843 2.95 -38.84 -35.56
C SER A 843 4.38 -38.61 -35.07
N ASP A 844 4.73 -37.39 -34.66
CA ASP A 844 6.02 -37.07 -34.04
C ASP A 844 6.06 -37.38 -32.53
N ARG A 845 6.24 -38.66 -32.20
CA ARG A 845 6.29 -39.11 -30.79
C ARG A 845 7.63 -38.82 -30.11
N ALA A 846 8.70 -38.64 -30.88
CA ALA A 846 10.06 -38.49 -30.35
C ALA A 846 10.30 -37.10 -29.76
N THR A 847 9.72 -36.06 -30.36
CA THR A 847 9.92 -34.68 -29.89
C THR A 847 9.11 -34.41 -28.62
N PRO A 848 9.73 -33.94 -27.51
CA PRO A 848 9.01 -33.53 -26.31
C PRO A 848 8.01 -32.40 -26.58
N LEU A 849 6.91 -32.38 -25.82
CA LEU A 849 5.91 -31.31 -25.92
C LEU A 849 6.41 -30.03 -25.26
N THR A 850 6.35 -28.91 -25.97
CA THR A 850 6.71 -27.58 -25.45
C THR A 850 5.70 -27.12 -24.41
N ILE A 851 4.41 -27.44 -24.57
CA ILE A 851 3.33 -27.05 -23.64
C ILE A 851 3.62 -27.45 -22.18
N ALA A 852 4.30 -28.59 -21.96
CA ALA A 852 4.64 -29.07 -20.61
C ALA A 852 5.66 -28.17 -19.89
N SER A 853 6.51 -27.46 -20.64
CA SER A 853 7.48 -26.50 -20.09
C SER A 853 6.86 -25.13 -19.77
N ARG A 854 5.55 -24.95 -20.02
CA ARG A 854 4.83 -23.67 -19.91
C ARG A 854 3.64 -23.75 -18.93
N PRO A 855 3.87 -24.15 -17.67
CA PRO A 855 2.80 -24.43 -16.71
C PRO A 855 1.98 -23.19 -16.31
N ALA A 856 2.41 -21.97 -16.65
CA ALA A 856 1.66 -20.76 -16.39
C ALA A 856 0.47 -20.55 -17.35
N TYR A 857 0.54 -21.15 -18.55
CA TYR A 857 -0.51 -21.06 -19.58
C TYR A 857 -1.29 -22.36 -19.75
N PHE A 858 -0.62 -23.51 -19.54
CA PHE A 858 -1.21 -24.82 -19.71
C PHE A 858 -1.40 -25.50 -18.36
N GLU A 859 -2.57 -26.09 -18.15
CA GLU A 859 -2.86 -26.79 -16.90
C GLU A 859 -2.01 -28.06 -16.83
N ALA A 860 -1.30 -28.24 -15.72
CA ALA A 860 -0.27 -29.27 -15.60
C ALA A 860 -0.83 -30.69 -15.76
N HIS A 861 -2.00 -30.97 -15.23
CA HIS A 861 -2.62 -32.29 -15.36
C HIS A 861 -3.11 -32.57 -16.79
N THR A 862 -3.73 -31.60 -17.43
CA THR A 862 -4.18 -31.64 -18.84
C THR A 862 -2.99 -31.89 -19.75
N SER A 863 -1.89 -31.16 -19.57
CA SER A 863 -0.65 -31.36 -20.31
C SER A 863 -0.06 -32.76 -20.11
N ALA A 864 -0.11 -33.30 -18.88
CA ALA A 864 0.32 -34.66 -18.59
C ALA A 864 -0.59 -35.73 -19.22
N LEU A 865 -1.89 -35.46 -19.38
CA LEU A 865 -2.81 -36.33 -20.12
C LEU A 865 -2.53 -36.31 -21.62
N VAL A 866 -2.23 -35.14 -22.20
CA VAL A 866 -1.81 -35.04 -23.60
C VAL A 866 -0.57 -35.91 -23.85
N ASP A 867 0.47 -35.77 -23.01
CA ASP A 867 1.70 -36.56 -23.16
C ASP A 867 1.49 -38.06 -22.96
N ARG A 868 0.57 -38.45 -22.06
CA ARG A 868 0.20 -39.84 -21.86
C ARG A 868 -0.55 -40.42 -23.05
N CYS A 869 -1.55 -39.70 -23.55
CA CYS A 869 -2.46 -40.20 -24.58
C CYS A 869 -1.89 -40.11 -25.98
N ARG A 870 -0.95 -39.21 -26.27
CA ARG A 870 -0.31 -39.13 -27.61
C ARG A 870 0.45 -40.39 -28.00
N LYS A 871 0.81 -41.25 -27.04
CA LYS A 871 1.44 -42.55 -27.29
C LYS A 871 0.60 -43.48 -28.17
N SER A 872 -0.71 -43.26 -28.21
CA SER A 872 -1.66 -44.01 -29.03
C SER A 872 -1.45 -43.82 -30.53
N GLY A 873 -1.05 -42.62 -30.98
CA GLY A 873 -0.50 -42.38 -32.31
C GLY A 873 -1.42 -41.84 -33.39
N ASP A 874 -2.73 -41.88 -33.18
CA ASP A 874 -3.76 -41.34 -34.08
C ASP A 874 -4.83 -40.60 -33.27
N LEU A 875 -5.59 -39.72 -33.93
CA LEU A 875 -6.53 -38.83 -33.24
C LEU A 875 -7.69 -39.58 -32.56
N ALA A 876 -8.17 -40.67 -33.15
CA ALA A 876 -9.27 -41.46 -32.61
C ALA A 876 -8.83 -42.19 -31.33
N SER A 877 -7.69 -42.88 -31.38
CA SER A 877 -7.11 -43.57 -30.23
C SER A 877 -6.68 -42.58 -29.13
N PHE A 878 -6.19 -41.40 -29.51
CA PHE A 878 -5.87 -40.31 -28.58
C PHE A 878 -7.12 -39.84 -27.83
N SER A 879 -8.21 -39.59 -28.55
CA SER A 879 -9.47 -39.12 -27.97
C SER A 879 -10.08 -40.18 -27.05
N ALA A 880 -10.05 -41.46 -27.45
CA ALA A 880 -10.50 -42.57 -26.61
C ALA A 880 -9.70 -42.68 -25.30
N CYS A 881 -8.37 -42.51 -25.37
CA CYS A 881 -7.52 -42.44 -24.19
C CYS A 881 -7.89 -41.26 -23.29
N ALA A 882 -8.08 -40.07 -23.87
CA ALA A 882 -8.40 -38.85 -23.12
C ALA A 882 -9.75 -38.95 -22.41
N ILE A 883 -10.78 -39.49 -23.06
CA ILE A 883 -12.12 -39.71 -22.46
C ILE A 883 -12.02 -40.66 -21.27
N LYS A 884 -11.32 -41.78 -21.43
CA LYS A 884 -11.11 -42.75 -20.35
C LYS A 884 -10.40 -42.10 -19.17
N ALA A 885 -9.27 -41.45 -19.42
CA ALA A 885 -8.48 -40.80 -18.38
C ALA A 885 -9.26 -39.69 -17.65
N ALA A 886 -10.02 -38.87 -18.38
CA ALA A 886 -10.85 -37.82 -17.80
C ALA A 886 -11.93 -38.36 -16.84
N THR A 887 -12.51 -39.51 -17.18
CA THR A 887 -13.53 -40.17 -16.36
C THR A 887 -12.90 -40.79 -15.11
N ASP A 888 -11.78 -41.48 -15.27
CA ASP A 888 -11.04 -42.12 -14.17
C ASP A 888 -10.50 -41.08 -13.16
N ASP A 889 -10.03 -39.93 -13.65
CA ASP A 889 -9.44 -38.86 -12.84
C ASP A 889 -10.44 -37.79 -12.37
N ALA A 890 -11.75 -37.95 -12.64
CA ALA A 890 -12.77 -36.93 -12.37
C ALA A 890 -12.78 -36.47 -10.90
N SER A 891 -12.79 -37.42 -9.96
CA SER A 891 -12.78 -37.14 -8.52
C SER A 891 -11.51 -36.39 -8.06
N ALA A 892 -10.35 -36.73 -8.62
CA ALA A 892 -9.09 -36.04 -8.31
C ALA A 892 -9.08 -34.62 -8.90
N THR A 893 -9.64 -34.45 -10.09
CA THR A 893 -9.77 -33.14 -10.76
C THR A 893 -10.69 -32.20 -9.99
N LEU A 894 -11.84 -32.69 -9.53
CA LEU A 894 -12.77 -31.90 -8.72
C LEU A 894 -12.15 -31.45 -7.39
N LYS A 895 -11.30 -32.28 -6.76
CA LYS A 895 -10.56 -31.89 -5.54
C LYS A 895 -9.56 -30.75 -5.76
N ARG A 896 -9.11 -30.50 -6.99
CA ARG A 896 -8.21 -29.38 -7.36
C ARG A 896 -8.95 -28.06 -7.61
N GLY A 897 -10.28 -28.03 -7.46
CA GLY A 897 -11.09 -26.82 -7.66
C GLY A 897 -11.40 -26.52 -9.13
N ALA A 898 -11.79 -25.29 -9.45
CA ALA A 898 -12.25 -24.89 -10.79
C ALA A 898 -11.12 -24.58 -11.79
N GLN A 899 -9.87 -24.99 -11.52
CA GLN A 899 -8.73 -24.74 -12.42
C GLN A 899 -8.91 -25.43 -13.78
N TRP A 900 -9.51 -26.62 -13.82
CA TRP A 900 -9.79 -27.37 -15.06
C TRP A 900 -10.84 -26.71 -15.97
N LEU A 901 -11.53 -25.67 -15.50
CA LEU A 901 -12.49 -24.89 -16.28
C LEU A 901 -11.86 -23.67 -16.98
N ALA A 902 -10.55 -23.42 -16.80
CA ALA A 902 -9.87 -22.29 -17.43
C ALA A 902 -10.14 -22.23 -18.94
N PRO A 903 -10.35 -21.05 -19.56
CA PRO A 903 -10.60 -20.92 -21.00
C PRO A 903 -9.53 -21.60 -21.89
N PRO A 904 -9.84 -21.91 -23.17
CA PRO A 904 -8.85 -22.50 -24.08
C PRO A 904 -7.67 -21.55 -24.27
N VAL A 905 -6.49 -22.12 -24.55
CA VAL A 905 -5.28 -21.35 -24.82
C VAL A 905 -5.36 -20.83 -26.25
N GLU A 906 -5.22 -19.52 -26.40
CA GLU A 906 -5.16 -18.84 -27.71
C GLU A 906 -3.73 -18.38 -27.97
N PHE A 907 -3.31 -18.34 -29.23
CA PHE A 907 -1.99 -17.89 -29.60
C PHE A 907 -1.95 -17.30 -31.01
N GLN A 908 -0.84 -16.65 -31.31
CA GLN A 908 -0.52 -16.16 -32.65
C GLN A 908 0.97 -16.39 -32.92
N THR A 909 1.33 -16.78 -34.14
CA THR A 909 2.73 -16.83 -34.56
C THR A 909 3.15 -15.48 -35.12
N TRP A 910 4.24 -14.94 -34.60
CA TRP A 910 4.76 -13.64 -35.01
C TRP A 910 6.24 -13.74 -35.37
N SER A 911 6.63 -13.12 -36.47
CA SER A 911 8.00 -12.67 -36.69
C SER A 911 8.21 -11.35 -35.95
N GLY A 912 9.46 -11.02 -35.62
CA GLY A 912 9.76 -9.72 -35.04
C GLY A 912 11.22 -9.47 -34.76
N VAL A 913 11.48 -8.26 -34.26
CA VAL A 913 12.82 -7.77 -33.94
C VAL A 913 12.91 -7.43 -32.47
N ARG A 914 14.01 -7.85 -31.84
CA ARG A 914 14.27 -7.61 -30.42
C ARG A 914 15.66 -7.01 -30.26
N GLU A 915 15.80 -6.08 -29.33
CA GLU A 915 17.10 -5.62 -28.89
C GLU A 915 17.85 -6.73 -28.13
N LYS A 916 19.14 -6.89 -28.45
CA LYS A 916 20.05 -7.81 -27.74
C LYS A 916 20.34 -7.30 -26.33
N ALA A 917 20.70 -8.25 -25.46
CA ALA A 917 21.29 -7.95 -24.16
C ALA A 917 22.53 -7.07 -24.31
N TYR A 918 22.76 -6.21 -23.33
CA TYR A 918 23.98 -5.43 -23.22
C TYR A 918 24.24 -5.10 -21.75
N ARG A 919 25.47 -4.68 -21.44
CA ARG A 919 25.89 -4.22 -20.12
C ARG A 919 26.38 -2.78 -20.20
N VAL A 920 26.27 -2.05 -19.11
CA VAL A 920 26.93 -0.75 -18.96
C VAL A 920 28.32 -1.00 -18.40
N GLU A 921 29.34 -0.72 -19.22
CA GLU A 921 30.75 -0.98 -18.89
C GLU A 921 31.63 0.22 -19.26
N GLU A 922 32.80 0.31 -18.65
CA GLU A 922 33.73 1.44 -18.82
C GLU A 922 34.28 1.60 -20.24
N GLN A 923 34.29 0.52 -21.03
CA GLN A 923 34.70 0.50 -22.42
C GLN A 923 33.64 1.09 -23.36
N LEU A 924 32.41 1.29 -22.87
CA LEU A 924 31.28 1.79 -23.64
C LEU A 924 30.96 0.93 -24.88
N ASP A 925 31.18 -0.38 -24.81
CA ASP A 925 30.99 -1.28 -25.97
C ASP A 925 29.52 -1.33 -26.41
N PHE A 926 28.56 -1.09 -25.51
CA PHE A 926 27.14 -0.92 -25.84
C PHE A 926 26.82 0.26 -26.77
N LEU A 927 27.75 1.23 -26.93
CA LEU A 927 27.66 2.35 -27.87
C LEU A 927 28.52 2.17 -29.12
N THR A 928 29.70 1.55 -28.98
CA THR A 928 30.61 1.34 -30.12
C THR A 928 30.17 0.14 -30.97
N GLY A 929 29.51 -0.84 -30.37
CA GLY A 929 29.22 -2.13 -30.98
C GLY A 929 30.41 -3.07 -31.05
N ARG A 930 31.48 -2.79 -30.31
CA ARG A 930 32.64 -3.69 -30.26
C ARG A 930 32.20 -5.03 -29.65
N GLY A 931 32.56 -6.12 -30.32
CA GLY A 931 32.17 -7.48 -29.90
C GLY A 931 30.75 -7.90 -30.28
N GLU A 932 29.98 -7.03 -30.94
CA GLU A 932 28.68 -7.40 -31.53
C GLU A 932 28.88 -8.18 -32.85
N ASP A 933 27.96 -9.11 -33.15
CA ASP A 933 27.91 -9.77 -34.47
C ASP A 933 27.36 -8.83 -35.57
N SER A 934 27.28 -9.32 -36.80
CA SER A 934 26.83 -8.54 -37.98
C SER A 934 25.42 -7.95 -37.85
N LEU A 935 24.58 -8.51 -36.97
CA LEU A 935 23.21 -8.02 -36.72
C LEU A 935 23.08 -7.32 -35.36
N GLY A 936 24.16 -7.15 -34.60
CA GLY A 936 24.09 -6.35 -33.37
C GLY A 936 23.80 -4.88 -33.65
N PRO A 937 23.05 -4.19 -32.78
CA PRO A 937 22.50 -4.60 -31.48
C PRO A 937 21.15 -5.34 -31.55
N LEU A 938 20.70 -5.79 -32.71
CA LEU A 938 19.37 -6.34 -32.95
C LEU A 938 19.39 -7.87 -33.14
N ARG A 939 18.26 -8.52 -32.90
CA ARG A 939 18.06 -9.92 -33.29
C ARG A 939 16.67 -10.08 -33.90
N PHE A 940 16.58 -10.97 -34.86
CA PHE A 940 15.33 -11.34 -35.52
C PHE A 940 14.89 -12.71 -35.01
N MET A 941 13.60 -12.89 -34.84
CA MET A 941 13.02 -14.12 -34.30
C MET A 941 11.68 -14.40 -34.96
N VAL A 942 11.25 -15.66 -34.82
CA VAL A 942 9.87 -16.09 -34.99
C VAL A 942 9.45 -16.76 -33.69
N GLN A 943 8.25 -16.45 -33.18
CA GLN A 943 7.77 -16.98 -31.91
C GLN A 943 6.27 -17.27 -31.93
N VAL A 944 5.85 -18.19 -31.07
CA VAL A 944 4.46 -18.38 -30.66
C VAL A 944 4.19 -17.46 -29.47
N ALA A 945 3.31 -16.49 -29.66
CA ALA A 945 2.90 -15.56 -28.62
C ALA A 945 1.51 -15.94 -28.12
N ILE A 946 1.44 -16.43 -26.88
CA ILE A 946 0.19 -16.88 -26.24
C ILE A 946 -0.65 -15.66 -25.88
N SER A 947 -1.86 -15.56 -26.47
CA SER A 947 -2.77 -14.42 -26.32
C SER A 947 -3.76 -14.55 -25.19
N SER A 948 -4.03 -15.77 -24.73
CA SER A 948 -4.78 -16.00 -23.50
C SER A 948 -3.96 -15.57 -22.26
N PRO A 949 -4.60 -15.10 -21.17
CA PRO A 949 -3.94 -14.85 -19.90
C PRO A 949 -3.16 -16.07 -19.38
N ALA A 950 -2.10 -15.84 -18.62
CA ALA A 950 -1.37 -16.88 -17.89
C ALA A 950 -2.16 -17.36 -16.68
N TYR A 951 -3.28 -18.04 -16.92
CA TYR A 951 -4.28 -18.44 -15.92
C TYR A 951 -3.69 -19.17 -14.71
N PHE A 952 -2.58 -19.88 -14.90
CA PHE A 952 -1.94 -20.73 -13.90
C PHE A 952 -0.63 -20.15 -13.35
N ALA A 953 -0.38 -18.85 -13.55
CA ALA A 953 0.84 -18.18 -13.09
C ALA A 953 1.00 -18.17 -11.55
N ASP A 954 -0.11 -18.21 -10.80
CA ASP A 954 -0.11 -18.38 -9.33
C ASP A 954 -0.87 -19.66 -8.97
N PRO A 955 -0.17 -20.75 -8.59
CA PRO A 955 -0.83 -22.01 -8.24
C PRO A 955 -1.63 -21.93 -6.94
N GLY A 956 -1.42 -20.91 -6.10
CA GLY A 956 -2.15 -20.69 -4.85
C GLY A 956 -3.51 -20.01 -5.03
N LYS A 957 -3.80 -19.48 -6.22
CA LYS A 957 -5.04 -18.75 -6.51
C LYS A 957 -5.72 -19.24 -7.79
N GLY A 958 -7.05 -19.30 -7.74
CA GLY A 958 -7.88 -19.58 -8.92
C GLY A 958 -7.67 -18.54 -10.02
N TRP A 959 -7.67 -18.96 -11.29
CA TRP A 959 -7.67 -18.02 -12.42
C TRP A 959 -8.94 -17.14 -12.45
N TYR A 960 -10.02 -17.61 -11.84
CA TYR A 960 -11.31 -16.95 -11.70
C TYR A 960 -11.39 -16.00 -10.50
N ASP A 961 -10.35 -15.96 -9.65
CA ASP A 961 -10.28 -15.02 -8.53
C ASP A 961 -9.97 -13.60 -9.06
N PRO A 962 -10.88 -12.62 -8.89
CA PRO A 962 -10.64 -11.26 -9.36
C PRO A 962 -9.47 -10.56 -8.65
N GLU A 963 -9.00 -11.08 -7.52
CA GLU A 963 -7.80 -10.59 -6.82
C GLU A 963 -6.50 -11.26 -7.30
N ASN A 964 -6.59 -12.29 -8.15
CA ASN A 964 -5.42 -12.92 -8.75
C ASN A 964 -4.88 -12.06 -9.90
N LEU A 965 -3.80 -11.32 -9.61
CA LEU A 965 -3.10 -10.48 -10.59
C LEU A 965 -1.95 -11.21 -11.29
N ALA A 966 -1.62 -12.42 -10.86
CA ALA A 966 -0.51 -13.17 -11.43
C ALA A 966 -0.64 -13.39 -12.93
N PRO A 967 -1.85 -13.66 -13.50
CA PRO A 967 -1.98 -13.78 -14.96
C PRO A 967 -1.59 -12.51 -15.72
N GLN A 968 -1.85 -11.31 -15.16
CA GLN A 968 -1.53 -10.03 -15.81
C GLN A 968 -0.10 -9.57 -15.53
N GLU A 969 0.48 -9.99 -14.40
CA GLU A 969 1.86 -9.70 -13.99
C GLU A 969 2.86 -10.78 -14.41
N TYR A 970 2.40 -11.88 -15.00
CA TYR A 970 3.26 -12.96 -15.44
C TYR A 970 4.29 -12.46 -16.46
N THR A 971 5.51 -12.98 -16.34
CA THR A 971 6.62 -12.71 -17.24
C THR A 971 7.15 -14.04 -17.70
N ASP A 972 7.09 -14.30 -19.01
CA ASP A 972 7.62 -15.54 -19.55
C ASP A 972 9.17 -15.48 -19.56
N PRO A 973 9.86 -16.29 -18.73
CA PRO A 973 11.31 -16.33 -18.72
C PRO A 973 11.87 -16.95 -20.01
N HIS A 974 11.07 -17.74 -20.73
CA HIS A 974 11.47 -18.48 -21.92
C HIS A 974 10.37 -18.42 -22.98
N PRO A 975 10.23 -17.29 -23.72
CA PRO A 975 9.27 -17.17 -24.82
C PRO A 975 9.38 -18.35 -25.81
N TRP A 976 8.27 -18.72 -26.44
CA TRP A 976 8.24 -19.85 -27.38
C TRP A 976 8.81 -19.44 -28.73
N GLU A 977 10.15 -19.38 -28.80
CA GLU A 977 10.86 -19.02 -30.02
C GLU A 977 11.19 -20.25 -30.88
N PHE A 978 11.07 -20.08 -32.20
CA PHE A 978 11.48 -21.04 -33.21
C PHE A 978 12.99 -20.97 -33.41
N ALA A 979 13.73 -21.62 -32.51
CA ALA A 979 15.19 -21.49 -32.42
C ALA A 979 15.91 -21.97 -33.70
N GLN A 980 15.33 -22.91 -34.45
CA GLN A 980 15.91 -23.36 -35.72
C GLN A 980 15.68 -22.31 -36.81
N THR A 981 14.43 -21.88 -37.02
CA THR A 981 14.08 -20.78 -37.93
C THR A 981 14.92 -19.53 -37.64
N ALA A 982 15.05 -19.12 -36.38
CA ALA A 982 15.79 -17.92 -36.00
C ALA A 982 17.29 -17.99 -36.38
N ARG A 983 17.93 -19.16 -36.32
CA ARG A 983 19.35 -19.31 -36.71
C ARG A 983 19.54 -19.15 -38.22
N VAL A 984 18.70 -19.81 -39.02
CA VAL A 984 18.76 -19.71 -40.49
C VAL A 984 18.36 -18.31 -40.97
N LEU A 985 17.32 -17.73 -40.34
CA LEU A 985 16.86 -16.37 -40.61
C LEU A 985 17.98 -15.33 -40.42
N GLN A 986 18.75 -15.41 -39.34
CA GLN A 986 19.84 -14.47 -39.10
C GLN A 986 20.93 -14.49 -40.19
N GLN A 987 21.29 -15.68 -40.69
CA GLN A 987 22.27 -15.78 -41.77
C GLN A 987 21.74 -15.19 -43.07
N ALA A 988 20.50 -15.49 -43.43
CA ALA A 988 19.88 -14.98 -44.65
C ALA A 988 19.64 -13.46 -44.61
N LEU A 989 19.38 -12.89 -43.43
CA LEU A 989 19.22 -11.45 -43.25
C LEU A 989 20.50 -10.65 -43.49
N VAL A 990 21.67 -11.18 -43.09
CA VAL A 990 22.95 -10.52 -43.38
C VAL A 990 23.12 -10.34 -44.88
N THR A 991 22.78 -11.38 -45.66
CA THR A 991 22.80 -11.33 -47.13
C THR A 991 21.80 -10.30 -47.66
N LEU A 992 20.53 -10.35 -47.24
CA LEU A 992 19.50 -9.41 -47.70
C LEU A 992 19.89 -7.95 -47.45
N ILE A 993 20.37 -7.65 -46.24
CA ILE A 993 20.82 -6.31 -45.87
C ILE A 993 22.02 -5.91 -46.74
N SER A 994 22.95 -6.83 -47.04
CA SER A 994 24.11 -6.53 -47.86
C SER A 994 23.81 -6.26 -49.35
N GLU A 995 22.68 -6.75 -49.87
CA GLU A 995 22.33 -6.65 -51.29
C GLU A 995 21.58 -5.35 -51.65
N SER A 996 20.80 -4.81 -50.72
CA SER A 996 19.93 -3.66 -50.99
C SER A 996 20.37 -2.39 -50.25
N ALA A 997 20.60 -1.31 -50.98
CA ALA A 997 20.92 0.01 -50.41
C ALA A 997 19.85 0.49 -49.42
N GLU A 998 18.56 0.34 -49.75
CA GLU A 998 17.44 0.67 -48.85
C GLU A 998 17.54 -0.10 -47.52
N HIS A 999 17.72 -1.43 -47.59
CA HIS A 999 17.84 -2.29 -46.41
C HIS A 999 19.04 -1.90 -45.53
N LYS A 1000 20.18 -1.57 -46.14
CA LYS A 1000 21.36 -1.05 -45.41
C LYS A 1000 21.05 0.23 -44.67
N GLU A 1001 20.41 1.19 -45.31
CA GLU A 1001 20.08 2.47 -44.68
C GLU A 1001 19.08 2.31 -43.55
N VAL A 1002 17.99 1.55 -43.78
CA VAL A 1002 16.99 1.24 -42.75
C VAL A 1002 17.65 0.57 -41.55
N TYR A 1003 18.48 -0.44 -41.80
CA TYR A 1003 19.18 -1.17 -40.75
C TYR A 1003 20.15 -0.27 -39.99
N ALA A 1004 20.99 0.51 -40.68
CA ALA A 1004 21.95 1.42 -40.06
C ALA A 1004 21.28 2.48 -39.18
N ASP A 1005 20.17 3.08 -39.63
CA ASP A 1005 19.41 4.05 -38.85
C ASP A 1005 18.81 3.42 -37.59
N MET A 1006 18.30 2.19 -37.70
CA MET A 1006 17.73 1.47 -36.56
C MET A 1006 18.81 1.00 -35.56
N VAL A 1007 20.03 0.67 -36.03
CA VAL A 1007 21.20 0.43 -35.17
C VAL A 1007 21.59 1.71 -34.42
N ALA A 1008 21.67 2.84 -35.12
CA ALA A 1008 21.99 4.13 -34.51
C ALA A 1008 20.94 4.53 -33.47
N PHE A 1009 19.66 4.42 -33.81
CA PHE A 1009 18.54 4.65 -32.90
C PHE A 1009 18.63 3.77 -31.65
N THR A 1010 18.89 2.46 -31.81
CA THR A 1010 18.99 1.52 -30.70
C THR A 1010 20.12 1.92 -29.74
N ARG A 1011 21.31 2.26 -30.26
CA ARG A 1011 22.46 2.66 -29.43
C ARG A 1011 22.23 4.00 -28.73
N LEU A 1012 21.66 4.98 -29.43
CA LEU A 1012 21.33 6.28 -28.85
C LEU A 1012 20.26 6.15 -27.76
N GLN A 1013 19.23 5.34 -27.98
CA GLN A 1013 18.21 5.15 -26.94
C GLN A 1013 18.79 4.38 -25.74
N ARG A 1014 19.71 3.40 -25.93
CA ARG A 1014 20.46 2.80 -24.81
C ARG A 1014 21.17 3.87 -24.00
N PHE A 1015 21.92 4.77 -24.66
CA PHE A 1015 22.62 5.87 -23.98
C PHE A 1015 21.66 6.73 -23.15
N PHE A 1016 20.62 7.27 -23.80
CA PHE A 1016 19.68 8.17 -23.16
C PHE A 1016 18.86 7.49 -22.06
N ARG A 1017 18.46 6.24 -22.26
CA ARG A 1017 17.76 5.46 -21.24
C ARG A 1017 18.65 5.22 -20.03
N ASN A 1018 19.90 4.80 -20.22
CA ASN A 1018 20.84 4.63 -19.10
C ASN A 1018 21.13 5.94 -18.36
N ALA A 1019 21.18 7.08 -19.06
CA ALA A 1019 21.27 8.40 -18.43
C ALA A 1019 20.02 8.71 -17.59
N LEU A 1020 18.83 8.59 -18.18
CA LEU A 1020 17.55 8.91 -17.53
C LEU A 1020 17.16 7.90 -16.43
N ASP A 1021 17.64 6.67 -16.49
CA ASP A 1021 17.44 5.62 -15.49
C ASP A 1021 18.53 5.65 -14.40
N GLY A 1022 19.56 6.50 -14.57
CA GLY A 1022 20.63 6.74 -13.59
C GLY A 1022 21.68 5.64 -13.51
N ALA A 1023 21.88 4.90 -14.60
CA ALA A 1023 22.99 3.95 -14.75
C ALA A 1023 24.31 4.66 -15.10
N LEU A 1024 24.23 5.82 -15.75
CA LEU A 1024 25.33 6.79 -15.80
C LEU A 1024 25.31 7.57 -14.47
N SER A 1025 26.45 7.69 -13.80
CA SER A 1025 26.62 8.15 -12.41
C SER A 1025 25.81 9.36 -12.01
N GLU A 1026 25.71 9.59 -10.70
CA GLU A 1026 25.00 10.76 -10.15
C GLU A 1026 25.54 12.12 -10.65
N SER A 1027 26.78 12.18 -11.14
CA SER A 1027 27.42 13.35 -11.75
C SER A 1027 27.02 13.62 -13.20
N PHE A 1028 26.27 12.72 -13.86
CA PHE A 1028 25.91 12.91 -15.26
C PHE A 1028 25.05 14.19 -15.44
N PRO A 1029 25.40 15.09 -16.36
CA PRO A 1029 24.71 16.38 -16.51
C PRO A 1029 23.37 16.22 -17.25
N LEU A 1030 22.34 15.76 -16.54
CA LEU A 1030 21.01 15.46 -17.11
C LEU A 1030 20.38 16.63 -17.88
N GLU A 1031 20.65 17.88 -17.48
CA GLU A 1031 20.12 19.07 -18.16
C GLU A 1031 20.65 19.24 -19.59
N GLU A 1032 21.81 18.65 -19.92
CA GLU A 1032 22.31 18.64 -21.30
C GLU A 1032 21.39 17.84 -22.23
N LEU A 1033 20.66 16.83 -21.71
CA LEU A 1033 19.69 16.10 -22.50
C LEU A 1033 18.52 17.00 -22.94
N ALA A 1034 18.03 17.86 -22.06
CA ALA A 1034 16.99 18.84 -22.42
C ALA A 1034 17.48 19.80 -23.51
N LYS A 1035 18.72 20.29 -23.41
CA LYS A 1035 19.33 21.14 -24.45
C LYS A 1035 19.52 20.41 -25.78
N ILE A 1036 19.93 19.13 -25.75
CA ILE A 1036 20.01 18.29 -26.96
C ILE A 1036 18.64 18.13 -27.59
N ALA A 1037 17.59 17.85 -26.81
CA ALA A 1037 16.22 17.75 -27.31
C ALA A 1037 15.79 19.05 -28.00
N GLU A 1038 16.04 20.19 -27.38
CA GLU A 1038 15.73 21.50 -27.96
C GLU A 1038 16.51 21.77 -29.25
N ALA A 1039 17.82 21.51 -29.26
CA ALA A 1039 18.69 21.78 -30.41
C ALA A 1039 18.38 20.87 -31.61
N THR A 1040 17.97 19.64 -31.36
CA THR A 1040 17.72 18.63 -32.41
C THR A 1040 16.29 18.64 -32.94
N ARG A 1041 15.32 19.23 -32.22
CA ARG A 1041 13.88 19.23 -32.58
C ARG A 1041 13.60 19.68 -34.01
N ALA A 1042 14.41 20.62 -34.51
CA ALA A 1042 14.23 21.22 -35.82
C ALA A 1042 14.60 20.28 -36.98
N SER A 1043 15.24 19.16 -36.68
CA SER A 1043 15.76 18.21 -37.68
C SER A 1043 14.76 17.11 -38.03
N VAL A 1044 13.78 16.84 -37.16
CA VAL A 1044 12.78 15.78 -37.40
C VAL A 1044 11.86 16.16 -38.55
N ASN A 1045 11.73 15.25 -39.52
CA ASN A 1045 10.80 15.38 -40.63
C ASN A 1045 9.38 14.92 -40.22
N THR A 1046 8.50 15.87 -39.93
CA THR A 1046 7.11 15.60 -39.55
C THR A 1046 6.15 15.48 -40.75
N ASN A 1047 6.67 15.61 -41.98
CA ASN A 1047 5.89 15.46 -43.22
C ASN A 1047 5.97 14.02 -43.78
N ALA A 1048 6.44 13.06 -42.99
CA ALA A 1048 6.60 11.66 -43.37
C ALA A 1048 5.51 10.81 -42.68
N PRO A 1049 4.27 10.77 -43.22
CA PRO A 1049 3.17 10.05 -42.56
C PRO A 1049 3.52 8.57 -42.38
N THR A 1050 3.23 7.98 -41.22
CA THR A 1050 3.44 6.54 -41.05
C THR A 1050 2.14 5.78 -41.32
N LEU A 1051 2.27 4.57 -41.88
CA LEU A 1051 1.12 3.70 -42.15
C LEU A 1051 0.40 3.36 -40.83
N ARG A 1052 -0.93 3.35 -40.87
CA ARG A 1052 -1.76 2.99 -39.70
C ARG A 1052 -2.30 1.58 -39.81
N TRP A 1053 -2.43 1.08 -41.03
CA TRP A 1053 -2.82 -0.27 -41.36
C TRP A 1053 -1.76 -0.91 -42.25
N ASN A 1054 -1.62 -2.22 -42.12
CA ASN A 1054 -0.93 -3.04 -43.10
C ASN A 1054 -1.98 -3.54 -44.10
N PRO A 1055 -2.23 -2.80 -45.19
CA PRO A 1055 -3.28 -3.16 -46.13
C PRO A 1055 -3.05 -4.54 -46.74
N ASN A 1056 -4.16 -5.26 -46.87
CA ASN A 1056 -4.26 -6.51 -47.60
C ASN A 1056 -5.42 -6.38 -48.60
N PRO A 1057 -5.20 -5.68 -49.73
CA PRO A 1057 -6.26 -5.36 -50.68
C PRO A 1057 -7.02 -6.60 -51.15
N GLY A 1058 -8.34 -6.46 -51.28
CA GLY A 1058 -9.17 -7.47 -51.92
C GLY A 1058 -9.58 -8.64 -51.02
N GLN A 1059 -9.17 -8.75 -49.74
CA GLN A 1059 -9.63 -9.86 -48.89
C GLN A 1059 -11.12 -9.78 -48.57
N ILE A 1060 -11.63 -8.58 -48.23
CA ILE A 1060 -13.05 -8.37 -47.94
C ILE A 1060 -13.86 -8.59 -49.22
N GLU A 1061 -13.37 -8.09 -50.35
CA GLU A 1061 -13.99 -8.23 -51.66
C GLU A 1061 -13.99 -9.69 -52.14
N ARG A 1062 -12.91 -10.44 -51.94
CA ARG A 1062 -12.86 -11.89 -52.21
C ARG A 1062 -13.83 -12.66 -51.32
N SER A 1063 -13.93 -12.31 -50.04
CA SER A 1063 -14.87 -12.92 -49.11
C SER A 1063 -16.31 -12.64 -49.52
N LEU A 1064 -16.60 -11.42 -49.97
CA LEU A 1064 -17.90 -11.04 -50.52
C LEU A 1064 -18.20 -11.79 -51.82
N THR A 1065 -17.23 -11.89 -52.73
CA THR A 1065 -17.37 -12.60 -54.00
C THR A 1065 -17.67 -14.07 -53.76
N LYS A 1066 -16.87 -14.74 -52.91
CA LYS A 1066 -17.10 -16.14 -52.51
C LYS A 1066 -18.49 -16.34 -51.88
N LEU A 1067 -18.90 -15.44 -50.97
CA LEU A 1067 -20.23 -15.50 -50.36
C LEU A 1067 -21.37 -15.36 -51.39
N LEU A 1068 -21.18 -14.51 -52.40
CA LEU A 1068 -22.15 -14.31 -53.48
C LEU A 1068 -22.18 -15.50 -54.45
N ASP A 1069 -21.03 -16.11 -54.73
CA ASP A 1069 -20.92 -17.32 -55.56
C ASP A 1069 -21.58 -18.54 -54.89
N ASP A 1070 -21.46 -18.64 -53.56
CA ASP A 1070 -22.04 -19.72 -52.75
C ASP A 1070 -23.56 -19.53 -52.45
N ALA A 1071 -24.16 -18.39 -52.81
CA ALA A 1071 -25.55 -18.09 -52.51
C ALA A 1071 -26.53 -18.76 -53.50
N PRO A 1072 -27.51 -19.56 -53.02
CA PRO A 1072 -28.34 -20.40 -53.89
C PRO A 1072 -29.36 -19.67 -54.77
N ASP A 1073 -29.60 -18.36 -54.58
CA ASP A 1073 -30.51 -17.57 -55.42
C ASP A 1073 -29.96 -16.16 -55.70
N LYS A 1074 -29.65 -15.88 -56.98
CA LYS A 1074 -28.97 -14.66 -57.48
C LYS A 1074 -29.82 -13.37 -57.40
N GLY A 1075 -31.02 -13.41 -56.84
CA GLY A 1075 -31.97 -12.28 -56.83
C GLY A 1075 -31.64 -11.15 -55.84
N GLY A 1076 -30.87 -11.41 -54.78
CA GLY A 1076 -30.59 -10.43 -53.72
C GLY A 1076 -29.36 -9.54 -53.92
N ALA A 1077 -28.46 -9.94 -54.82
CA ALA A 1077 -27.16 -9.31 -55.00
C ALA A 1077 -27.24 -7.99 -55.79
N ALA A 1078 -28.28 -7.79 -56.61
CA ALA A 1078 -28.34 -6.75 -57.63
C ALA A 1078 -28.30 -5.30 -57.08
N THR A 1079 -28.96 -5.01 -55.96
CA THR A 1079 -29.00 -3.65 -55.37
C THR A 1079 -27.70 -3.28 -54.65
N ALA A 1080 -27.07 -4.25 -53.99
CA ALA A 1080 -25.74 -4.11 -53.39
C ALA A 1080 -24.70 -3.91 -54.50
N CYS A 1081 -24.70 -4.79 -55.52
CA CYS A 1081 -23.84 -4.73 -56.69
C CYS A 1081 -23.91 -3.38 -57.43
N ARG A 1082 -25.11 -2.80 -57.61
CA ARG A 1082 -25.27 -1.51 -58.31
C ARG A 1082 -24.72 -0.31 -57.53
N ARG A 1083 -24.67 -0.39 -56.19
CA ARG A 1083 -23.98 0.61 -55.33
C ARG A 1083 -22.47 0.35 -55.23
N LEU A 1084 -22.05 -0.91 -55.36
CA LEU A 1084 -20.65 -1.36 -55.35
C LEU A 1084 -19.90 -1.00 -56.64
N ALA A 1085 -20.50 -1.21 -57.81
CA ALA A 1085 -19.85 -0.99 -59.12
C ALA A 1085 -19.63 0.49 -59.49
N ASN A 1086 -20.32 1.42 -58.83
CA ASN A 1086 -20.28 2.86 -59.16
C ASN A 1086 -19.28 3.66 -58.28
N ARG A 1087 -18.42 3.00 -57.48
CA ARG A 1087 -17.41 3.67 -56.66
C ARG A 1087 -15.99 3.54 -57.25
N PRO A 1088 -15.16 4.60 -57.15
CA PRO A 1088 -13.85 4.69 -57.81
C PRO A 1088 -12.79 3.69 -57.29
N ASP A 1089 -13.01 3.06 -56.14
CA ASP A 1089 -12.15 2.03 -55.53
C ASP A 1089 -12.41 0.60 -56.04
N ALA A 1090 -13.48 0.39 -56.84
CA ALA A 1090 -13.79 -0.90 -57.46
C ALA A 1090 -12.82 -1.31 -58.61
N ALA A 1091 -11.81 -0.48 -58.89
CA ALA A 1091 -10.88 -0.63 -60.01
C ALA A 1091 -10.01 -1.91 -59.96
N GLY A 1092 -9.91 -2.58 -58.80
CA GLY A 1092 -9.13 -3.81 -58.63
C GLY A 1092 -9.82 -5.10 -59.10
N ILE A 1093 -11.10 -5.05 -59.48
CA ILE A 1093 -11.87 -6.23 -59.90
C ILE A 1093 -12.32 -6.04 -61.36
N PRO A 1094 -11.99 -6.96 -62.27
CA PRO A 1094 -12.40 -6.87 -63.68
C PRO A 1094 -13.92 -6.68 -63.82
N PRO A 1095 -14.41 -5.77 -64.68
CA PRO A 1095 -15.84 -5.55 -64.91
C PRO A 1095 -16.62 -6.83 -65.27
N GLU A 1096 -15.95 -7.81 -65.85
CA GLU A 1096 -16.49 -9.11 -66.25
C GLU A 1096 -16.84 -9.99 -65.05
N GLN A 1097 -16.05 -9.92 -63.97
CA GLN A 1097 -16.34 -10.62 -62.70
C GLN A 1097 -17.54 -9.98 -62.00
N TRP A 1098 -17.67 -8.65 -62.07
CA TRP A 1098 -18.87 -7.96 -61.59
C TRP A 1098 -20.12 -8.37 -62.37
N HIS A 1099 -20.05 -8.44 -63.70
CA HIS A 1099 -21.18 -8.87 -64.52
C HIS A 1099 -21.59 -10.33 -64.26
N THR A 1100 -20.61 -11.21 -64.02
CA THR A 1100 -20.83 -12.63 -63.74
C THR A 1100 -21.46 -12.86 -62.36
N ALA A 1101 -21.00 -12.13 -61.34
CA ALA A 1101 -21.50 -12.23 -59.97
C ALA A 1101 -22.89 -11.56 -59.79
N CYS A 1102 -23.15 -10.47 -60.51
CA CYS A 1102 -24.28 -9.59 -60.18
C CYS A 1102 -25.53 -9.77 -61.05
N GLY A 1103 -25.45 -10.44 -62.20
CA GLY A 1103 -26.61 -10.77 -63.05
C GLY A 1103 -27.41 -9.57 -63.59
N THR A 1104 -27.70 -9.53 -64.89
CA THR A 1104 -28.54 -8.49 -65.47
C THR A 1104 -30.03 -8.80 -65.31
N THR A 1105 -30.62 -8.58 -64.12
CA THR A 1105 -32.09 -8.69 -63.98
C THR A 1105 -32.70 -7.71 -62.97
N THR A 1106 -33.90 -7.26 -63.32
CA THR A 1106 -34.76 -6.28 -62.63
C THR A 1106 -35.30 -6.79 -61.28
N LEU A 1107 -35.39 -5.88 -60.32
CA LEU A 1107 -35.80 -6.08 -58.92
C LEU A 1107 -37.22 -6.64 -58.77
N SER A 1108 -37.38 -7.71 -57.99
CA SER A 1108 -38.58 -7.92 -57.17
C SER A 1108 -38.19 -8.03 -55.70
N GLU A 1109 -38.94 -7.32 -54.86
CA GLU A 1109 -38.80 -7.29 -53.41
C GLU A 1109 -39.22 -8.64 -52.82
N GLU A 1110 -38.25 -9.43 -52.34
CA GLU A 1110 -38.35 -10.34 -51.19
C GLU A 1110 -37.15 -11.30 -51.22
N LEU A 1111 -36.17 -11.07 -50.33
CA LEU A 1111 -35.07 -12.00 -50.12
C LEU A 1111 -35.50 -13.08 -49.12
N PRO A 1112 -35.50 -14.38 -49.49
CA PRO A 1112 -36.00 -15.44 -48.59
C PRO A 1112 -35.04 -15.80 -47.45
N ASN A 1113 -33.76 -15.38 -47.49
CA ASN A 1113 -32.77 -15.75 -46.48
C ASN A 1113 -32.25 -14.55 -45.68
N LYS A 1114 -32.78 -14.36 -44.46
CA LYS A 1114 -32.37 -13.30 -43.52
C LYS A 1114 -30.88 -13.35 -43.17
N ASP A 1115 -30.25 -14.52 -43.21
CA ASP A 1115 -28.83 -14.67 -42.87
C ASP A 1115 -27.92 -14.13 -43.98
N ALA A 1116 -28.28 -14.36 -45.24
CA ALA A 1116 -27.55 -13.83 -46.39
C ALA A 1116 -27.61 -12.29 -46.43
N VAL A 1117 -28.79 -11.71 -46.18
CA VAL A 1117 -28.98 -10.24 -46.08
C VAL A 1117 -28.12 -9.65 -44.96
N THR A 1118 -28.08 -10.30 -43.80
CA THR A 1118 -27.30 -9.86 -42.65
C THR A 1118 -25.80 -9.92 -42.94
N ARG A 1119 -25.32 -11.01 -43.57
CA ARG A 1119 -23.90 -11.16 -43.97
C ARG A 1119 -23.47 -10.13 -45.03
N VAL A 1120 -24.29 -9.89 -46.05
CA VAL A 1120 -24.01 -8.87 -47.08
C VAL A 1120 -24.02 -7.46 -46.48
N SER A 1121 -24.97 -7.16 -45.58
CA SER A 1121 -25.01 -5.87 -44.87
C SER A 1121 -23.76 -5.67 -44.02
N TYR A 1122 -23.33 -6.72 -43.31
CA TYR A 1122 -22.11 -6.72 -42.53
C TYR A 1122 -20.87 -6.46 -43.39
N LEU A 1123 -20.68 -7.18 -44.51
CA LEU A 1123 -19.55 -6.97 -45.41
C LEU A 1123 -19.53 -5.55 -46.03
N ASN A 1124 -20.70 -4.96 -46.29
CA ASN A 1124 -20.80 -3.56 -46.73
C ASN A 1124 -20.33 -2.59 -45.63
N GLU A 1125 -20.75 -2.80 -44.38
CA GLU A 1125 -20.26 -2.00 -43.24
C GLU A 1125 -18.75 -2.18 -43.03
N LEU A 1126 -18.17 -3.36 -43.29
CA LEU A 1126 -16.72 -3.57 -43.22
C LEU A 1126 -15.97 -2.76 -44.29
N ARG A 1127 -16.51 -2.71 -45.51
CA ARG A 1127 -15.95 -1.93 -46.60
C ARG A 1127 -16.04 -0.43 -46.34
N ASP A 1128 -17.19 0.05 -45.85
CA ASP A 1128 -17.32 1.45 -45.43
C ASP A 1128 -16.37 1.75 -44.26
N LEU A 1129 -16.20 0.83 -43.31
CA LEU A 1129 -15.25 0.97 -42.20
C LEU A 1129 -13.81 1.08 -42.71
N ARG A 1130 -13.42 0.24 -43.68
CA ARG A 1130 -12.12 0.30 -44.36
C ARG A 1130 -11.87 1.68 -44.98
N PHE A 1131 -12.88 2.24 -45.66
CA PHE A 1131 -12.80 3.58 -46.22
C PHE A 1131 -12.64 4.66 -45.14
N GLU A 1132 -13.49 4.63 -44.11
CA GLU A 1132 -13.47 5.62 -43.02
C GLU A 1132 -12.20 5.55 -42.17
N LEU A 1133 -11.55 4.40 -42.08
CA LEU A 1133 -10.27 4.23 -41.40
C LEU A 1133 -9.07 4.68 -42.25
N GLY A 1134 -9.29 5.08 -43.51
CA GLY A 1134 -8.28 5.61 -44.41
C GLY A 1134 -7.37 4.55 -45.02
N LEU A 1135 -7.79 3.29 -45.10
CA LEU A 1135 -6.94 2.21 -45.62
C LEU A 1135 -6.48 2.45 -47.05
N SER A 1136 -7.31 3.05 -47.92
CA SER A 1136 -6.90 3.41 -49.29
C SER A 1136 -5.74 4.40 -49.33
N ARG A 1137 -5.70 5.35 -48.38
CA ARG A 1137 -4.56 6.27 -48.23
C ARG A 1137 -3.31 5.55 -47.76
N ASP A 1138 -3.46 4.59 -46.85
CA ASP A 1138 -2.36 3.73 -46.42
C ASP A 1138 -1.86 2.83 -47.57
N GLU A 1139 -2.74 2.38 -48.47
CA GLU A 1139 -2.35 1.65 -49.68
C GLU A 1139 -1.50 2.49 -50.63
N GLU A 1140 -1.95 3.70 -50.96
CA GLU A 1140 -1.17 4.63 -51.77
C GLU A 1140 0.18 4.95 -51.12
N LEU A 1141 0.19 5.15 -49.81
CA LEU A 1141 1.39 5.47 -49.06
C LEU A 1141 2.36 4.28 -49.02
N MET A 1142 1.85 3.07 -48.85
CA MET A 1142 2.63 1.84 -48.91
C MET A 1142 3.27 1.67 -50.29
N GLN A 1143 2.51 1.89 -51.38
CA GLN A 1143 3.03 1.84 -52.75
C GLN A 1143 4.14 2.87 -52.97
N ARG A 1144 3.96 4.11 -52.49
CA ARG A 1144 5.02 5.13 -52.53
C ARG A 1144 6.26 4.67 -51.79
N TYR A 1145 6.12 4.11 -50.59
CA TYR A 1145 7.25 3.61 -49.81
C TYR A 1145 7.95 2.41 -50.44
N TYR A 1146 7.24 1.52 -51.14
CA TYR A 1146 7.89 0.48 -51.94
C TYR A 1146 8.63 1.05 -53.14
N ALA A 1147 8.12 2.10 -53.78
CA ALA A 1147 8.74 2.71 -54.94
C ALA A 1147 9.96 3.59 -54.60
N SER A 1148 9.87 4.38 -53.52
CA SER A 1148 10.88 5.39 -53.16
C SER A 1148 11.68 5.07 -51.90
N GLY A 1149 11.37 3.96 -51.20
CA GLY A 1149 11.86 3.68 -49.86
C GLY A 1149 11.21 4.57 -48.79
N CYS A 1150 11.51 4.27 -47.52
CA CYS A 1150 11.11 5.13 -46.41
C CYS A 1150 11.83 6.48 -46.45
N PRO A 1151 11.13 7.61 -46.18
CA PRO A 1151 11.74 8.91 -46.02
C PRO A 1151 12.89 8.88 -45.00
N ARG A 1152 13.83 9.81 -45.14
CA ARG A 1152 14.86 10.00 -44.10
C ARG A 1152 14.22 10.47 -42.78
N PRO A 1153 14.81 10.11 -41.62
CA PRO A 1153 14.29 10.40 -40.29
C PRO A 1153 13.83 11.83 -40.04
#